data_AF-A0A0G0KH33-F1
#
_entry.id   AF-A0A0G0KH33-F1
#
_cell.length_a   1.000
_cell.length_b   1.000
_cell.length_c   1.000
_cell.angle_alpha   90.00
_cell.angle_beta   90.00
_cell.angle_gamma   90.00
#
_symmetry.space_group_name_H-M   'P 1'
#
loop_
_entity.id
_entity.type
_entity.pdbx_description
1 polymer ?
#
loop_
_entity_poly.entity_id
_entity_poly.type
_entity_poly.pdbx_seq_one_letter_code
_entity_poly.pdbx_strand_id
1 'polypeptide(L)'
;MKKHIRVLMRFAAFFFLTIYTLKASSIDATATPAWLEQHHVFHDAESARGFVYFNDGFTVLSDALATVGSVLSVRGAIDLRESGVLGIDERLTLDSHTTFSRSGVIQGNGGTLCFNGDITIPQTCVIHCREGLTLDGQGHVLQMEPDAQLFLDNASTVTLRNMIISIDRSYPGACALNVSSSLSKLCFDNVVLNLGDDVYLNNGQFFFHNDVVVSGTGALVYKSAVPSFIAPASQLYFDYGTTFSFAPCTDQVDLLRLIDETASLRFNGASFTITGTGMQLTKGAVYFNDLVTIEQRDYALSLAGASKLQTIDVGNVFSVAFSPNGRYVAVGTLLGSNRLHFYALQGGQLVHKQSLGGGNSVHGVAWSPDGKYLAVGKDSSPRLTIYALEDGLLQFKQDVLVATQVRPVAWSSDGRFLAVGKYYAGAERLELYSFAHGLLTHQQTVNFGSDVNALSWSQDGCYCVVGGADVRLYALVDGSFDLIQTVSDGGASTLVWSPDGNYLAVAGGTEVRLYSFVNRQLQSASTVSGTTNSHIAWSADGNFLLGVGGNAVRWFSFAGGQAALVSSFSLASASRIVLSSDGLYCVIGKLSGANDLELYPILYAARAADQQLMFGDGLDSSHDCSVNVLANAHVVIDGHVFYNVA
;
A
#
# COMPACT_ATOMS: atom_id res chain seq x y z
N MET A 1 -38.91 -53.89 61.85
CA MET A 1 -37.71 -54.73 61.63
C MET A 1 -37.75 -55.31 60.22
N LYS A 2 -36.68 -55.08 59.45
CA LYS A 2 -36.34 -55.54 58.08
C LYS A 2 -37.33 -56.45 57.31
N LYS A 3 -37.70 -56.03 56.08
CA LYS A 3 -37.71 -56.79 54.78
C LYS A 3 -38.48 -55.97 53.71
N HIS A 4 -37.83 -55.47 52.65
CA HIS A 4 -37.72 -56.02 51.29
C HIS A 4 -38.78 -55.55 50.27
N ILE A 5 -38.27 -54.98 49.15
CA ILE A 5 -38.65 -55.25 47.74
C ILE A 5 -39.75 -54.41 47.03
N ARG A 6 -39.24 -53.64 46.03
CA ARG A 6 -39.70 -53.34 44.64
C ARG A 6 -40.96 -52.52 44.30
N VAL A 7 -40.67 -51.37 43.65
CA VAL A 7 -41.07 -50.88 42.30
C VAL A 7 -42.56 -50.76 41.92
N LEU A 8 -43.01 -49.52 41.65
CA LEU A 8 -43.77 -49.06 40.46
C LEU A 8 -43.92 -47.51 40.53
N MET A 9 -43.21 -46.69 39.73
CA MET A 9 -43.50 -46.19 38.38
C MET A 9 -44.57 -45.08 38.28
N ARG A 10 -44.17 -43.98 37.59
CA ARG A 10 -44.95 -42.91 36.89
C ARG A 10 -45.31 -41.63 37.68
N PHE A 11 -45.30 -40.41 37.12
CA PHE A 11 -44.68 -39.73 35.96
C PHE A 11 -45.26 -38.29 36.00
N ALA A 12 -44.45 -37.24 35.76
CA ALA A 12 -44.80 -35.90 35.21
C ALA A 12 -43.74 -34.89 35.71
N ALA A 13 -42.61 -34.70 35.03
CA ALA A 13 -42.43 -33.88 33.83
C ALA A 13 -42.81 -32.40 34.05
N PHE A 14 -41.85 -31.59 34.50
CA PHE A 14 -41.80 -30.15 34.23
C PHE A 14 -40.57 -29.90 33.37
N PHE A 15 -40.82 -29.52 32.12
CA PHE A 15 -39.85 -29.06 31.14
C PHE A 15 -39.44 -27.63 31.53
N PHE A 16 -38.18 -27.41 31.90
CA PHE A 16 -37.58 -26.08 31.79
C PHE A 16 -36.59 -26.13 30.63
N LEU A 17 -36.97 -25.46 29.54
CA LEU A 17 -36.10 -25.15 28.41
C LEU A 17 -35.15 -24.04 28.88
N THR A 18 -34.00 -24.40 29.43
CA THR A 18 -32.89 -23.46 29.60
C THR A 18 -32.20 -23.37 28.25
N ILE A 19 -32.47 -22.31 27.49
CA ILE A 19 -31.63 -21.90 26.38
C ILE A 19 -30.30 -21.51 27.00
N TYR A 20 -29.33 -22.43 26.97
CA TYR A 20 -27.93 -22.06 27.10
C TYR A 20 -27.62 -21.24 25.85
N THR A 21 -27.48 -19.94 26.00
CA THR A 21 -26.55 -19.17 25.17
C THR A 21 -25.17 -19.79 25.42
N LEU A 22 -24.82 -20.79 24.61
CA LEU A 22 -23.47 -21.34 24.53
C LEU A 22 -22.57 -20.17 24.15
N LYS A 23 -21.88 -19.59 25.13
CA LYS A 23 -20.59 -18.97 24.85
C LYS A 23 -19.75 -20.07 24.21
N ALA A 24 -19.33 -19.88 22.96
CA ALA A 24 -18.28 -20.72 22.43
C ALA A 24 -17.09 -20.64 23.41
N SER A 25 -16.42 -21.76 23.62
CA SER A 25 -15.23 -21.86 24.46
C SER A 25 -14.12 -22.41 23.59
N SER A 26 -12.87 -22.10 23.91
CA SER A 26 -11.72 -22.67 23.21
C SER A 26 -11.86 -24.17 22.99
N ILE A 27 -11.45 -24.62 21.81
CA ILE A 27 -11.55 -26.00 21.34
C ILE A 27 -10.21 -26.68 21.57
N ASP A 28 -10.16 -27.64 22.49
CA ASP A 28 -9.00 -28.50 22.70
C ASP A 28 -9.30 -29.91 22.18
N ALA A 29 -8.78 -30.22 21.00
CA ALA A 29 -8.87 -31.50 20.31
C ALA A 29 -7.52 -32.22 20.24
N THR A 30 -6.61 -31.97 21.20
CA THR A 30 -5.27 -32.59 21.24
C THR A 30 -5.32 -34.10 21.48
N ALA A 31 -6.32 -34.58 22.24
CA ALA A 31 -6.51 -36.01 22.53
C ALA A 31 -7.55 -36.69 21.63
N THR A 32 -8.57 -35.97 21.19
CA THR A 32 -9.71 -36.50 20.43
C THR A 32 -10.13 -35.53 19.33
N PRO A 33 -10.39 -36.00 18.09
CA PRO A 33 -10.84 -35.13 17.02
C PRO A 33 -12.15 -34.37 17.32
N ALA A 34 -12.19 -33.11 16.91
CA ALA A 34 -13.38 -32.26 16.99
C ALA A 34 -13.84 -31.88 15.58
N TRP A 35 -15.10 -32.19 15.26
CA TRP A 35 -15.72 -31.91 13.97
C TRP A 35 -16.79 -30.83 14.15
N LEU A 36 -16.58 -29.65 13.59
CA LEU A 36 -17.52 -28.53 13.65
C LEU A 36 -18.27 -28.44 12.32
N GLU A 37 -19.48 -28.98 12.31
CA GLU A 37 -20.37 -28.97 11.14
C GLU A 37 -21.05 -27.62 10.90
N GLN A 38 -21.02 -26.71 11.89
CA GLN A 38 -21.60 -25.38 11.80
C GLN A 38 -20.50 -24.34 11.82
N HIS A 39 -20.75 -23.21 11.16
CA HIS A 39 -19.88 -22.04 11.19
C HIS A 39 -19.51 -21.64 12.62
N HIS A 40 -18.22 -21.65 12.93
CA HIS A 40 -17.74 -21.29 14.25
C HIS A 40 -17.51 -19.78 14.37
N VAL A 41 -17.67 -19.22 15.56
CA VAL A 41 -17.40 -17.80 15.82
C VAL A 41 -16.47 -17.71 17.01
N PHE A 42 -15.24 -17.27 16.75
CA PHE A 42 -14.27 -16.98 17.79
C PHE A 42 -14.50 -15.60 18.39
N HIS A 43 -14.56 -15.57 19.72
CA HIS A 43 -14.44 -14.36 20.51
C HIS A 43 -12.99 -14.11 20.94
N ASP A 44 -12.77 -12.98 21.60
CA ASP A 44 -11.44 -12.58 22.03
C ASP A 44 -10.81 -13.59 23.00
N ALA A 45 -9.52 -13.85 22.79
CA ALA A 45 -8.69 -14.82 23.50
C ALA A 45 -9.15 -16.29 23.40
N GLU A 46 -10.01 -16.64 22.44
CA GLU A 46 -10.38 -18.02 22.18
C GLU A 46 -9.35 -18.73 21.29
N SER A 47 -9.36 -20.06 21.35
CA SER A 47 -8.39 -20.86 20.61
C SER A 47 -8.95 -22.16 20.08
N ALA A 48 -8.34 -22.71 19.03
CA ALA A 48 -8.60 -24.06 18.55
C ALA A 48 -7.28 -24.82 18.37
N ARG A 49 -7.12 -25.96 19.05
CA ARG A 49 -5.88 -26.72 19.05
C ARG A 49 -6.08 -28.22 18.86
N GLY A 50 -5.14 -28.85 18.16
CA GLY A 50 -5.15 -30.29 17.89
C GLY A 50 -6.03 -30.67 16.70
N PHE A 51 -6.63 -31.86 16.72
CA PHE A 51 -7.35 -32.47 15.61
C PHE A 51 -8.73 -31.83 15.34
N VAL A 52 -8.75 -30.53 15.05
CA VAL A 52 -9.95 -29.73 14.77
C VAL A 52 -10.22 -29.67 13.27
N TYR A 53 -11.49 -29.87 12.90
CA TYR A 53 -12.00 -29.78 11.54
C TYR A 53 -13.19 -28.81 11.51
N PHE A 54 -13.07 -27.71 10.77
CA PHE A 54 -14.17 -26.78 10.52
C PHE A 54 -14.77 -27.07 9.15
N ASN A 55 -16.01 -27.56 9.09
CA ASN A 55 -16.67 -27.94 7.82
C ASN A 55 -17.44 -26.79 7.16
N ASP A 56 -17.70 -25.70 7.89
CA ASP A 56 -18.45 -24.52 7.43
C ASP A 56 -17.75 -23.21 7.80
N GLY A 57 -16.42 -23.23 7.87
CA GLY A 57 -15.57 -22.07 8.11
C GLY A 57 -15.68 -21.52 9.54
N PHE A 58 -15.12 -20.33 9.73
CA PHE A 58 -15.25 -19.59 10.98
C PHE A 58 -15.13 -18.09 10.81
N THR A 59 -15.66 -17.36 11.79
CA THR A 59 -15.49 -15.92 11.95
C THR A 59 -14.57 -15.65 13.14
N VAL A 60 -13.63 -14.73 12.99
CA VAL A 60 -12.98 -14.03 14.12
C VAL A 60 -13.63 -12.66 14.23
N LEU A 61 -14.21 -12.34 15.40
CA LEU A 61 -14.88 -11.06 15.58
C LEU A 61 -13.91 -9.87 15.46
N SER A 62 -14.45 -8.70 15.10
CA SER A 62 -13.66 -7.46 15.07
C SER A 62 -12.95 -7.24 16.41
N ASP A 63 -11.67 -6.89 16.33
CA ASP A 63 -10.77 -6.64 17.46
C ASP A 63 -10.54 -7.84 18.41
N ALA A 64 -11.07 -9.02 18.08
CA ALA A 64 -10.80 -10.25 18.79
C ALA A 64 -9.50 -10.91 18.28
N LEU A 65 -8.74 -11.49 19.20
CA LEU A 65 -7.65 -12.41 18.89
C LEU A 65 -8.11 -13.86 19.07
N ALA A 66 -8.15 -14.61 17.98
CA ALA A 66 -8.32 -16.06 17.98
C ALA A 66 -6.99 -16.74 17.65
N THR A 67 -6.63 -17.81 18.37
CA THR A 67 -5.38 -18.56 18.10
C THR A 67 -5.64 -19.98 17.65
N VAL A 68 -4.91 -20.44 16.64
CA VAL A 68 -4.99 -21.81 16.13
C VAL A 68 -3.65 -22.53 16.24
N GLY A 69 -3.68 -23.78 16.69
CA GLY A 69 -2.50 -24.65 16.78
C GLY A 69 -2.78 -26.05 16.26
N SER A 70 -2.07 -26.49 15.22
CA SER A 70 -2.24 -27.80 14.60
C SER A 70 -3.66 -28.13 14.10
N VAL A 71 -4.42 -27.12 13.65
CA VAL A 71 -5.76 -27.32 13.07
C VAL A 71 -5.65 -27.99 11.70
N LEU A 72 -6.34 -29.12 11.55
CA LEU A 72 -6.12 -30.03 10.43
C LEU A 72 -6.85 -29.67 9.14
N SER A 73 -8.00 -29.02 9.23
CA SER A 73 -8.70 -28.53 8.04
C SER A 73 -9.72 -27.47 8.37
N VAL A 74 -9.75 -26.42 7.56
CA VAL A 74 -10.88 -25.51 7.43
C VAL A 74 -11.48 -25.74 6.06
N ARG A 75 -12.81 -25.74 5.99
CA ARG A 75 -13.61 -25.74 4.78
C ARG A 75 -14.65 -24.65 4.87
N GLY A 76 -14.74 -23.79 3.87
CA GLY A 76 -15.67 -22.65 3.84
C GLY A 76 -15.01 -21.31 4.20
N ALA A 77 -15.82 -20.31 4.54
CA ALA A 77 -15.34 -18.94 4.67
C ALA A 77 -14.54 -18.71 5.97
N ILE A 78 -13.38 -18.08 5.84
CA ILE A 78 -12.66 -17.43 6.95
C ILE A 78 -13.00 -15.94 6.91
N ASP A 79 -13.79 -15.49 7.86
CA ASP A 79 -14.20 -14.07 8.01
C ASP A 79 -13.44 -13.43 9.17
N LEU A 80 -12.51 -12.53 8.86
CA LEU A 80 -11.71 -11.82 9.87
C LEU A 80 -12.30 -10.45 10.25
N ARG A 81 -13.48 -10.08 9.75
CA ARG A 81 -14.24 -8.89 10.16
C ARG A 81 -13.44 -7.58 10.21
N GLU A 82 -12.60 -7.35 9.21
CA GLU A 82 -11.73 -6.18 8.99
C GLU A 82 -10.57 -6.02 9.99
N SER A 83 -10.81 -6.26 11.28
CA SER A 83 -9.81 -6.08 12.36
C SER A 83 -9.58 -7.29 13.24
N GLY A 84 -10.32 -8.38 13.04
CA GLY A 84 -10.10 -9.64 13.75
C GLY A 84 -8.73 -10.23 13.43
N VAL A 85 -8.10 -10.79 14.45
CA VAL A 85 -6.74 -11.33 14.39
C VAL A 85 -6.77 -12.84 14.54
N LEU A 86 -6.31 -13.53 13.50
CA LEU A 86 -6.07 -14.97 13.53
C LEU A 86 -4.58 -15.23 13.79
N GLY A 87 -4.24 -15.61 15.02
CA GLY A 87 -2.92 -16.07 15.40
C GLY A 87 -2.69 -17.52 14.98
N ILE A 88 -1.62 -17.79 14.24
CA ILE A 88 -1.21 -19.14 13.84
C ILE A 88 0.06 -19.51 14.60
N ASP A 89 -0.09 -20.36 15.61
CA ASP A 89 1.02 -20.79 16.48
C ASP A 89 1.85 -21.92 15.87
N GLU A 90 1.21 -22.79 15.09
CA GLU A 90 1.87 -23.98 14.54
C GLU A 90 1.49 -24.20 13.07
N ARG A 91 0.31 -24.78 12.82
CA ARG A 91 -0.19 -25.08 11.50
C ARG A 91 -1.70 -24.89 11.44
N LEU A 92 -2.17 -24.25 10.37
CA LEU A 92 -3.57 -24.22 9.95
C LEU A 92 -3.62 -24.72 8.50
N THR A 93 -4.42 -25.73 8.22
CA THR A 93 -4.58 -26.25 6.85
C THR A 93 -5.92 -25.80 6.29
N LEU A 94 -5.90 -25.22 5.10
CA LEU A 94 -7.07 -24.74 4.36
C LEU A 94 -7.41 -25.74 3.26
N ASP A 95 -8.66 -26.14 3.14
CA ASP A 95 -9.09 -27.00 2.04
C ASP A 95 -9.34 -26.22 0.74
N SER A 96 -9.67 -26.95 -0.33
CA SER A 96 -9.97 -26.37 -1.65
C SER A 96 -11.27 -25.58 -1.77
N HIS A 97 -12.09 -25.51 -0.73
CA HIS A 97 -13.30 -24.68 -0.69
C HIS A 97 -13.16 -23.53 0.30
N THR A 98 -11.95 -23.31 0.82
CA THR A 98 -11.70 -22.24 1.77
C THR A 98 -11.50 -20.93 1.04
N THR A 99 -12.20 -19.89 1.51
CA THR A 99 -12.08 -18.54 0.98
C THR A 99 -11.89 -17.56 2.13
N PHE A 100 -10.97 -16.61 1.98
CA PHE A 100 -11.04 -15.41 2.81
C PHE A 100 -12.26 -14.61 2.37
N SER A 101 -13.16 -14.23 3.27
CA SER A 101 -14.37 -13.50 2.89
C SER A 101 -14.30 -11.99 3.18
N ARG A 102 -13.42 -11.58 4.10
CA ARG A 102 -13.16 -10.18 4.48
C ARG A 102 -11.72 -9.97 4.90
N SER A 103 -11.30 -8.71 4.86
CA SER A 103 -9.98 -8.26 5.34
C SER A 103 -9.79 -8.60 6.81
N GLY A 104 -8.54 -8.60 7.26
CA GLY A 104 -8.18 -8.78 8.65
C GLY A 104 -6.71 -9.08 8.83
N VAL A 105 -6.35 -9.61 9.98
CA VAL A 105 -4.96 -9.83 10.37
C VAL A 105 -4.69 -11.32 10.55
N ILE A 106 -3.63 -11.81 9.93
CA ILE A 106 -3.02 -13.10 10.22
C ILE A 106 -1.68 -12.84 10.92
N GLN A 107 -1.60 -13.25 12.17
CA GLN A 107 -0.38 -13.14 12.95
C GLN A 107 0.33 -14.49 12.96
N GLY A 108 1.46 -14.58 12.26
CA GLY A 108 2.28 -15.79 12.25
C GLY A 108 3.24 -15.78 13.43
N ASN A 109 2.98 -16.57 14.46
CA ASN A 109 3.92 -16.74 15.58
C ASN A 109 5.03 -17.75 15.22
N GLY A 110 5.56 -17.68 13.98
CA GLY A 110 6.37 -18.72 13.34
C GLY A 110 5.55 -19.84 12.68
N GLY A 111 4.21 -19.73 12.69
CA GLY A 111 3.30 -20.74 12.18
C GLY A 111 3.20 -20.82 10.65
N THR A 112 2.55 -21.87 10.17
CA THR A 112 2.35 -22.15 8.74
C THR A 112 0.86 -22.24 8.38
N LEU A 113 0.44 -21.48 7.38
CA LEU A 113 -0.83 -21.65 6.70
C LEU A 113 -0.62 -22.54 5.47
N CYS A 114 -1.18 -23.74 5.46
CA CYS A 114 -1.02 -24.72 4.38
C CYS A 114 -2.25 -24.70 3.47
N PHE A 115 -2.07 -24.57 2.18
CA PHE A 115 -3.16 -24.67 1.20
C PHE A 115 -3.24 -26.10 0.69
N ASN A 116 -4.36 -26.76 0.91
CA ASN A 116 -4.69 -28.09 0.39
C ASN A 116 -5.70 -27.97 -0.76
N GLY A 117 -5.58 -26.89 -1.51
CA GLY A 117 -6.40 -26.49 -2.64
C GLY A 117 -6.13 -25.04 -3.01
N ASP A 118 -6.70 -24.59 -4.12
CA ASP A 118 -6.55 -23.21 -4.56
C ASP A 118 -7.31 -22.27 -3.63
N ILE A 119 -6.66 -21.19 -3.21
CA ILE A 119 -7.21 -20.20 -2.27
C ILE A 119 -7.37 -18.88 -3.00
N THR A 120 -8.51 -18.22 -2.78
CA THR A 120 -8.77 -16.89 -3.33
C THR A 120 -8.76 -15.85 -2.21
N ILE A 121 -8.02 -14.76 -2.43
CA ILE A 121 -8.21 -13.50 -1.72
C ILE A 121 -9.10 -12.63 -2.60
N PRO A 122 -10.35 -12.34 -2.17
CA PRO A 122 -11.30 -11.62 -3.00
C PRO A 122 -10.86 -10.21 -3.31
N GLN A 123 -11.47 -9.64 -4.35
CA GLN A 123 -11.21 -8.27 -4.80
C GLN A 123 -11.19 -7.33 -3.60
N THR A 124 -10.25 -6.40 -3.58
CA THR A 124 -10.12 -5.34 -2.55
C THR A 124 -9.96 -5.80 -1.10
N CYS A 125 -9.83 -7.11 -0.85
CA CYS A 125 -9.57 -7.65 0.48
C CYS A 125 -8.08 -7.44 0.84
N VAL A 126 -7.82 -6.98 2.06
CA VAL A 126 -6.46 -6.78 2.57
C VAL A 126 -6.19 -7.75 3.71
N ILE A 127 -5.26 -8.67 3.50
CA ILE A 127 -4.80 -9.59 4.54
C ILE A 127 -3.49 -9.05 5.10
N HIS A 128 -3.56 -8.52 6.32
CA HIS A 128 -2.38 -8.05 7.05
C HIS A 128 -1.62 -9.25 7.60
N CYS A 129 -0.35 -9.39 7.25
CA CYS A 129 0.54 -10.41 7.78
C CYS A 129 1.50 -9.79 8.79
N ARG A 130 1.45 -10.29 10.03
CA ARG A 130 2.31 -9.87 11.13
C ARG A 130 3.28 -10.97 11.53
N GLU A 131 4.42 -10.55 12.05
CA GLU A 131 5.46 -11.42 12.63
C GLU A 131 6.00 -12.44 11.61
N GLY A 132 6.27 -13.68 12.01
CA GLY A 132 6.83 -14.73 11.17
C GLY A 132 5.77 -15.69 10.63
N LEU A 133 5.36 -15.54 9.37
CA LEU A 133 4.32 -16.37 8.75
C LEU A 133 4.85 -17.13 7.54
N THR A 134 4.56 -18.43 7.45
CA THR A 134 4.74 -19.19 6.20
C THR A 134 3.39 -19.49 5.57
N LEU A 135 3.22 -19.12 4.31
CA LEU A 135 2.12 -19.56 3.45
C LEU A 135 2.69 -20.64 2.52
N ASP A 136 2.24 -21.87 2.70
CA ASP A 136 2.70 -23.03 1.94
C ASP A 136 1.60 -23.53 1.02
N GLY A 137 1.76 -23.28 -0.28
CA GLY A 137 0.71 -23.62 -1.24
C GLY A 137 0.64 -25.09 -1.59
N GLN A 138 1.66 -25.89 -1.26
CA GLN A 138 1.72 -27.32 -1.60
C GLN A 138 1.43 -27.63 -3.09
N GLY A 139 1.79 -26.70 -3.98
CA GLY A 139 1.55 -26.77 -5.43
C GLY A 139 0.28 -26.08 -5.92
N HIS A 140 -0.53 -25.51 -5.03
CA HIS A 140 -1.79 -24.84 -5.36
C HIS A 140 -1.64 -23.35 -5.68
N VAL A 141 -2.72 -22.79 -6.23
CA VAL A 141 -2.81 -21.39 -6.62
C VAL A 141 -3.30 -20.54 -5.46
N LEU A 142 -2.59 -19.45 -5.17
CA LEU A 142 -3.12 -18.30 -4.47
C LEU A 142 -3.60 -17.28 -5.50
N GLN A 143 -4.92 -17.21 -5.70
CA GLN A 143 -5.55 -16.27 -6.61
C GLN A 143 -5.79 -14.94 -5.89
N MET A 144 -5.18 -13.88 -6.42
CA MET A 144 -5.38 -12.50 -5.99
C MET A 144 -6.32 -11.84 -7.00
N GLU A 145 -7.60 -11.72 -6.60
CA GLU A 145 -8.57 -10.96 -7.39
C GLU A 145 -8.18 -9.46 -7.46
N PRO A 146 -8.80 -8.67 -8.36
CA PRO A 146 -8.39 -7.29 -8.57
C PRO A 146 -8.32 -6.45 -7.29
N ASP A 147 -7.18 -5.80 -7.08
CA ASP A 147 -6.90 -4.90 -5.95
C ASP A 147 -6.87 -5.62 -4.56
N ALA A 148 -6.84 -6.96 -4.53
CA ALA A 148 -6.54 -7.73 -3.33
C ALA A 148 -5.09 -7.52 -2.90
N GLN A 149 -4.82 -7.50 -1.58
CA GLN A 149 -3.47 -7.28 -1.04
C GLN A 149 -3.11 -8.31 0.03
N LEU A 150 -1.89 -8.82 -0.09
CA LEU A 150 -1.15 -9.38 1.03
C LEU A 150 -0.25 -8.27 1.57
N PHE A 151 -0.63 -7.68 2.71
CA PHE A 151 0.03 -6.53 3.29
C PHE A 151 0.93 -6.98 4.44
N LEU A 152 2.25 -6.87 4.27
CA LEU A 152 3.21 -7.21 5.30
C LEU A 152 3.39 -6.01 6.23
N ASP A 153 2.98 -6.16 7.48
CA ASP A 153 3.13 -5.13 8.51
C ASP A 153 4.61 -4.93 8.90
N ASN A 154 4.90 -3.83 9.59
CA ASN A 154 6.26 -3.42 9.92
C ASN A 154 7.04 -4.52 10.67
N ALA A 155 8.28 -4.76 10.22
CA ALA A 155 9.21 -5.74 10.78
C ALA A 155 8.69 -7.20 10.75
N SER A 156 7.79 -7.53 9.82
CA SER A 156 7.28 -8.88 9.62
C SER A 156 8.12 -9.65 8.60
N THR A 157 8.18 -10.97 8.74
CA THR A 157 8.82 -11.89 7.78
C THR A 157 7.78 -12.87 7.26
N VAL A 158 7.45 -12.79 5.98
CA VAL A 158 6.50 -13.71 5.34
C VAL A 158 7.21 -14.55 4.30
N THR A 159 7.03 -15.86 4.37
CA THR A 159 7.52 -16.80 3.35
C THR A 159 6.35 -17.33 2.55
N LEU A 160 6.36 -17.10 1.24
CA LEU A 160 5.46 -17.70 0.27
C LEU A 160 6.20 -18.85 -0.38
N ARG A 161 5.68 -20.08 -0.27
CA ARG A 161 6.39 -21.24 -0.81
C ARG A 161 5.52 -22.27 -1.51
N ASN A 162 6.13 -22.99 -2.45
CA ASN A 162 5.52 -24.10 -3.19
C ASN A 162 4.16 -23.71 -3.78
N MET A 163 4.07 -22.60 -4.50
CA MET A 163 2.77 -22.09 -4.96
C MET A 163 2.85 -21.32 -6.26
N ILE A 164 1.71 -21.19 -6.90
CA ILE A 164 1.50 -20.23 -7.98
C ILE A 164 0.73 -19.06 -7.38
N ILE A 165 1.26 -17.84 -7.49
CA ILE A 165 0.54 -16.62 -7.11
C ILE A 165 0.07 -15.97 -8.40
N SER A 166 -1.24 -15.95 -8.59
CA SER A 166 -1.87 -15.39 -9.77
C SER A 166 -2.47 -14.04 -9.42
N ILE A 167 -2.00 -12.98 -10.07
CA ILE A 167 -2.36 -11.59 -9.76
C ILE A 167 -3.11 -11.01 -10.95
N ASP A 168 -4.41 -10.77 -10.80
CA ASP A 168 -5.23 -10.23 -11.90
C ASP A 168 -4.97 -8.75 -12.15
N ARG A 169 -4.82 -7.96 -11.08
CA ARG A 169 -4.56 -6.51 -11.15
C ARG A 169 -3.90 -5.99 -9.87
N SER A 170 -2.93 -5.11 -10.03
CA SER A 170 -2.16 -4.45 -8.95
C SER A 170 -1.76 -3.05 -9.41
N TYR A 171 -1.58 -2.10 -8.48
CA TYR A 171 -1.06 -0.77 -8.80
C TYR A 171 -0.28 -0.17 -7.62
N PRO A 172 0.57 0.86 -7.82
CA PRO A 172 1.51 1.32 -6.79
C PRO A 172 0.89 1.67 -5.43
N GLY A 173 -0.32 2.25 -5.43
CA GLY A 173 -1.04 2.66 -4.22
C GLY A 173 -1.73 1.53 -3.45
N ALA A 174 -1.85 0.33 -4.04
CA ALA A 174 -2.45 -0.86 -3.44
C ALA A 174 -1.83 -2.11 -4.09
N CYS A 175 -0.52 -2.29 -3.89
CA CYS A 175 0.22 -3.38 -4.52
C CYS A 175 -0.27 -4.73 -4.00
N ALA A 176 -0.44 -5.73 -4.87
CA ALA A 176 -0.89 -7.06 -4.46
C ALA A 176 0.03 -7.70 -3.41
N LEU A 177 1.33 -7.44 -3.50
CA LEU A 177 2.33 -7.84 -2.51
C LEU A 177 2.92 -6.56 -1.88
N ASN A 178 2.27 -6.06 -0.84
CA ASN A 178 2.60 -4.77 -0.24
C ASN A 178 3.50 -4.95 0.98
N VAL A 179 4.72 -4.43 0.91
CA VAL A 179 5.65 -4.45 2.04
C VAL A 179 5.70 -3.04 2.64
N SER A 180 5.29 -2.92 3.89
CA SER A 180 5.10 -1.62 4.54
C SER A 180 6.38 -0.90 4.95
N SER A 181 7.47 -1.64 5.19
CA SER A 181 8.66 -1.13 5.89
C SER A 181 9.95 -1.75 5.37
N SER A 182 11.03 -0.97 5.43
CA SER A 182 12.41 -1.41 5.13
C SER A 182 12.92 -2.54 6.03
N LEU A 183 12.27 -2.76 7.18
CA LEU A 183 12.60 -3.84 8.12
C LEU A 183 11.90 -5.16 7.82
N SER A 184 10.86 -5.14 6.97
CA SER A 184 10.09 -6.32 6.64
C SER A 184 10.77 -7.16 5.55
N LYS A 185 10.48 -8.46 5.55
CA LYS A 185 11.09 -9.43 4.63
C LYS A 185 10.01 -10.25 3.94
N LEU A 186 10.05 -10.30 2.62
CA LEU A 186 9.20 -11.18 1.81
C LEU A 186 10.08 -12.21 1.11
N CYS A 187 9.86 -13.48 1.44
CA CYS A 187 10.60 -14.61 0.88
C CYS A 187 9.73 -15.37 -0.11
N PHE A 188 10.25 -15.60 -1.31
CA PHE A 188 9.69 -16.48 -2.32
C PHE A 188 10.53 -17.75 -2.37
N ASP A 189 9.91 -18.90 -2.16
CA ASP A 189 10.59 -20.19 -2.12
C ASP A 189 9.85 -21.21 -3.00
N ASN A 190 10.40 -21.51 -4.19
CA ASN A 190 9.73 -22.37 -5.17
C ASN A 190 8.34 -21.83 -5.56
N VAL A 191 8.31 -20.62 -6.13
CA VAL A 191 7.09 -19.85 -6.42
C VAL A 191 7.03 -19.43 -7.88
N VAL A 192 5.84 -19.53 -8.48
CA VAL A 192 5.53 -18.90 -9.76
C VAL A 192 4.68 -17.66 -9.51
N LEU A 193 5.19 -16.48 -9.89
CA LEU A 193 4.44 -15.23 -9.96
C LEU A 193 3.85 -15.11 -11.37
N ASN A 194 2.53 -15.28 -11.49
CA ASN A 194 1.79 -15.07 -12.73
C ASN A 194 1.16 -13.67 -12.71
N LEU A 195 1.78 -12.73 -13.43
CA LEU A 195 1.48 -11.31 -13.38
C LEU A 195 0.52 -10.90 -14.50
N GLY A 196 -0.74 -10.62 -14.15
CA GLY A 196 -1.70 -9.95 -15.02
C GLY A 196 -1.49 -8.43 -15.12
N ASP A 197 -0.79 -7.84 -14.15
CA ASP A 197 -0.42 -6.41 -14.08
C ASP A 197 0.89 -6.23 -13.29
N ASP A 198 1.41 -5.01 -13.22
CA ASP A 198 2.67 -4.70 -12.56
C ASP A 198 2.61 -4.93 -11.03
N VAL A 199 3.64 -5.57 -10.51
CA VAL A 199 3.86 -5.80 -9.07
C VAL A 199 5.06 -5.01 -8.61
N TYR A 200 4.86 -4.24 -7.55
CA TYR A 200 5.82 -3.27 -7.04
C TYR A 200 6.45 -3.75 -5.74
N LEU A 201 7.75 -4.00 -5.79
CA LEU A 201 8.59 -4.34 -4.64
C LEU A 201 9.12 -3.03 -4.01
N ASN A 202 8.22 -2.30 -3.34
CA ASN A 202 8.44 -0.91 -2.92
C ASN A 202 9.37 -0.74 -1.73
N ASN A 203 9.26 -1.60 -0.71
CA ASN A 203 10.04 -1.50 0.53
C ASN A 203 10.46 -2.88 1.03
N GLY A 204 11.39 -2.90 1.98
CA GLY A 204 11.82 -4.13 2.64
C GLY A 204 12.79 -4.96 1.81
N GLN A 205 13.08 -6.15 2.29
CA GLN A 205 14.01 -7.08 1.66
C GLN A 205 13.25 -8.21 0.98
N PHE A 206 13.69 -8.58 -0.22
CA PHE A 206 13.14 -9.70 -0.97
C PHE A 206 14.15 -10.83 -1.05
N PHE A 207 13.69 -12.04 -0.79
CA PHE A 207 14.54 -13.24 -0.84
C PHE A 207 13.97 -14.22 -1.86
N PHE A 208 14.82 -14.66 -2.79
CA PHE A 208 14.46 -15.62 -3.83
C PHE A 208 15.19 -16.94 -3.58
N HIS A 209 14.44 -17.98 -3.24
CA HIS A 209 14.92 -19.32 -2.90
C HIS A 209 14.40 -20.35 -3.90
N ASN A 210 15.26 -21.31 -4.23
CA ASN A 210 14.98 -22.35 -5.21
C ASN A 210 14.53 -21.74 -6.55
N ASP A 211 13.42 -22.20 -7.11
CA ASP A 211 12.92 -21.73 -8.40
C ASP A 211 11.87 -20.64 -8.20
N VAL A 212 12.23 -19.38 -8.47
CA VAL A 212 11.24 -18.29 -8.54
C VAL A 212 11.07 -17.85 -9.98
N VAL A 213 9.86 -18.05 -10.51
CA VAL A 213 9.52 -17.80 -11.91
C VAL A 213 8.53 -16.64 -11.98
N VAL A 214 8.82 -15.64 -12.81
CA VAL A 214 7.93 -14.54 -13.15
C VAL A 214 7.41 -14.79 -14.56
N SER A 215 6.09 -14.83 -14.70
CA SER A 215 5.36 -15.13 -15.94
C SER A 215 4.20 -14.16 -16.11
N GLY A 216 3.52 -14.20 -17.26
CA GLY A 216 2.40 -13.31 -17.58
C GLY A 216 2.84 -12.11 -18.41
N THR A 217 2.15 -10.98 -18.24
CA THR A 217 2.36 -9.76 -19.04
C THR A 217 2.79 -8.55 -18.22
N GLY A 218 2.70 -8.64 -16.89
CA GLY A 218 3.10 -7.56 -15.99
C GLY A 218 4.61 -7.48 -15.75
N ALA A 219 5.04 -6.36 -15.20
CA ALA A 219 6.40 -6.14 -14.73
C ALA A 219 6.55 -6.48 -13.23
N LEU A 220 7.70 -7.05 -12.85
CA LEU A 220 8.17 -7.00 -11.48
C LEU A 220 9.06 -5.77 -11.30
N VAL A 221 8.56 -4.77 -10.59
CA VAL A 221 9.21 -3.46 -10.43
C VAL A 221 9.90 -3.39 -9.08
N TYR A 222 11.23 -3.41 -9.10
CA TYR A 222 12.07 -3.28 -7.91
C TYR A 222 12.28 -1.82 -7.56
N LYS A 223 11.70 -1.36 -6.43
CA LYS A 223 11.83 0.03 -5.96
C LYS A 223 12.50 0.15 -4.59
N SER A 224 12.64 -0.94 -3.84
CA SER A 224 13.22 -0.92 -2.48
C SER A 224 14.62 -0.32 -2.44
N ALA A 225 14.87 0.55 -1.46
CA ALA A 225 16.21 1.06 -1.14
C ALA A 225 17.07 0.08 -0.32
N VAL A 226 16.53 -1.10 0.02
CA VAL A 226 17.21 -2.10 0.87
C VAL A 226 17.70 -3.27 0.00
N PRO A 227 18.88 -3.86 0.27
CA PRO A 227 19.35 -5.02 -0.46
C PRO A 227 18.43 -6.25 -0.34
N SER A 228 18.26 -6.93 -1.47
CA SER A 228 17.53 -8.18 -1.69
C SER A 228 18.43 -9.25 -2.28
N PHE A 229 18.04 -10.52 -2.18
CA PHE A 229 18.97 -11.63 -2.36
C PHE A 229 18.40 -12.78 -3.17
N ILE A 230 19.19 -13.29 -4.11
CA ILE A 230 18.98 -14.60 -4.74
C ILE A 230 19.90 -15.59 -4.03
N ALA A 231 19.30 -16.56 -3.33
CA ALA A 231 20.00 -17.50 -2.48
C ALA A 231 20.91 -18.46 -3.29
N PRO A 232 21.87 -19.15 -2.64
CA PRO A 232 22.65 -20.22 -3.27
C PRO A 232 21.76 -21.25 -3.97
N ALA A 233 22.23 -21.77 -5.10
CA ALA A 233 21.56 -22.75 -5.95
C ALA A 233 20.10 -22.38 -6.31
N SER A 234 19.78 -21.07 -6.31
CA SER A 234 18.45 -20.54 -6.60
C SER A 234 18.46 -19.71 -7.87
N GLN A 235 17.28 -19.50 -8.44
CA GLN A 235 17.10 -18.67 -9.62
C GLN A 235 15.91 -17.73 -9.48
N LEU A 236 16.09 -16.52 -10.02
CA LEU A 236 15.00 -15.63 -10.38
C LEU A 236 14.90 -15.62 -11.91
N TYR A 237 13.82 -16.16 -12.44
CA TYR A 237 13.61 -16.39 -13.86
C TYR A 237 12.44 -15.55 -14.38
N PHE A 238 12.67 -14.79 -15.45
CA PHE A 238 11.66 -14.00 -16.15
C PHE A 238 11.32 -14.66 -17.49
N ASP A 239 10.06 -15.05 -17.66
CA ASP A 239 9.57 -15.73 -18.85
C ASP A 239 9.06 -14.77 -19.94
N TYR A 240 8.71 -15.32 -21.09
CA TYR A 240 8.34 -14.58 -22.29
C TYR A 240 7.23 -13.56 -22.01
N GLY A 241 7.46 -12.31 -22.44
CA GLY A 241 6.48 -11.22 -22.31
C GLY A 241 6.45 -10.52 -20.96
N THR A 242 7.23 -10.97 -19.96
CA THR A 242 7.39 -10.27 -18.69
C THR A 242 8.45 -9.19 -18.73
N THR A 243 8.42 -8.29 -17.76
CA THR A 243 9.45 -7.26 -17.57
C THR A 243 10.04 -7.32 -16.17
N PHE A 244 11.36 -7.29 -16.04
CA PHE A 244 12.00 -6.89 -14.79
C PHE A 244 12.35 -5.42 -14.88
N SER A 245 11.91 -4.60 -13.93
CA SER A 245 12.28 -3.18 -13.88
C SER A 245 13.05 -2.90 -12.60
N PHE A 246 14.36 -2.68 -12.72
CA PHE A 246 15.21 -2.27 -11.61
C PHE A 246 15.20 -0.74 -11.48
N ALA A 247 14.46 -0.24 -10.50
CA ALA A 247 14.13 1.16 -10.30
C ALA A 247 14.20 1.61 -8.82
N PRO A 248 15.32 1.34 -8.10
CA PRO A 248 15.38 1.62 -6.67
C PRO A 248 15.23 3.13 -6.37
N CYS A 249 14.59 3.46 -5.25
CA CYS A 249 14.44 4.84 -4.76
C CYS A 249 15.71 5.41 -4.08
N THR A 250 16.89 4.90 -4.45
CA THR A 250 18.19 5.29 -3.92
C THR A 250 19.24 5.20 -5.00
N ASP A 251 20.35 5.93 -4.83
CA ASP A 251 21.49 5.93 -5.76
C ASP A 251 22.40 4.69 -5.59
N GLN A 252 21.97 3.68 -4.81
CA GLN A 252 22.70 2.43 -4.65
C GLN A 252 22.43 1.49 -5.83
N VAL A 253 23.50 0.98 -6.42
CA VAL A 253 23.47 0.12 -7.62
C VAL A 253 23.45 -1.38 -7.29
N ASP A 254 23.91 -1.78 -6.10
CA ASP A 254 24.21 -3.16 -5.71
C ASP A 254 23.09 -3.79 -4.83
N LEU A 255 21.83 -3.53 -5.18
CA LEU A 255 20.69 -3.90 -4.32
C LEU A 255 20.10 -5.29 -4.60
N LEU A 256 20.21 -5.85 -5.80
CA LEU A 256 19.84 -7.25 -6.04
C LEU A 256 21.09 -8.12 -6.06
N ARG A 257 21.34 -8.84 -4.97
CA ARG A 257 22.59 -9.57 -4.75
C ARG A 257 22.41 -11.06 -4.98
N LEU A 258 23.16 -11.60 -5.94
CA LEU A 258 23.33 -13.04 -6.10
C LEU A 258 24.34 -13.49 -5.04
N ILE A 259 23.95 -14.38 -4.12
CA ILE A 259 24.75 -14.67 -2.92
C ILE A 259 26.11 -15.31 -3.27
N ASP A 260 26.13 -16.23 -4.24
CA ASP A 260 27.32 -16.92 -4.72
C ASP A 260 27.23 -17.26 -6.22
N GLU A 261 28.24 -17.95 -6.75
CA GLU A 261 28.35 -18.36 -8.16
C GLU A 261 27.21 -19.28 -8.65
N THR A 262 26.49 -19.92 -7.73
CA THR A 262 25.40 -20.86 -8.04
C THR A 262 24.03 -20.19 -8.10
N ALA A 263 23.91 -18.96 -7.58
CA ALA A 263 22.72 -18.14 -7.75
C ALA A 263 22.62 -17.62 -9.20
N SER A 264 21.40 -17.50 -9.73
CA SER A 264 21.22 -17.00 -11.09
C SER A 264 20.01 -16.08 -11.31
N LEU A 265 20.18 -15.13 -12.24
CA LEU A 265 19.13 -14.27 -12.78
C LEU A 265 18.95 -14.61 -14.25
N ARG A 266 17.72 -14.88 -14.70
CA ARG A 266 17.47 -15.43 -16.05
C ARG A 266 16.38 -14.67 -16.75
N PHE A 267 16.58 -14.42 -18.04
CA PHE A 267 15.61 -13.78 -18.92
C PHE A 267 15.40 -14.64 -20.16
N ASN A 268 14.15 -15.00 -20.42
CA ASN A 268 13.73 -15.79 -21.56
C ASN A 268 12.66 -15.05 -22.34
N GLY A 269 12.99 -14.40 -23.46
CA GLY A 269 11.97 -13.63 -24.20
C GLY A 269 11.41 -12.43 -23.43
N ALA A 270 12.09 -11.99 -22.38
CA ALA A 270 11.63 -10.99 -21.41
C ALA A 270 12.31 -9.63 -21.63
N SER A 271 11.72 -8.58 -21.07
CA SER A 271 12.34 -7.25 -21.05
C SER A 271 13.03 -6.98 -19.71
N PHE A 272 14.15 -6.28 -19.75
CA PHE A 272 14.89 -5.85 -18.58
C PHE A 272 15.11 -4.34 -18.64
N THR A 273 14.46 -3.61 -17.74
CA THR A 273 14.54 -2.17 -17.60
C THR A 273 15.45 -1.78 -16.44
N ILE A 274 16.31 -0.79 -16.65
CA ILE A 274 17.18 -0.20 -15.62
C ILE A 274 16.97 1.30 -15.59
N THR A 275 16.78 1.88 -14.41
CA THR A 275 16.67 3.35 -14.27
C THR A 275 18.02 4.05 -14.17
N GLY A 276 17.99 5.38 -14.09
CA GLY A 276 19.18 6.23 -13.97
C GLY A 276 19.95 6.13 -12.67
N THR A 277 19.59 5.20 -11.82
CA THR A 277 20.33 4.79 -10.63
C THR A 277 21.32 3.66 -10.92
N GLY A 278 21.29 3.07 -12.13
CA GLY A 278 22.18 1.98 -12.53
C GLY A 278 21.91 0.66 -11.79
N MET A 279 22.58 -0.40 -12.22
CA MET A 279 22.52 -1.70 -11.54
C MET A 279 23.88 -2.39 -11.61
N GLN A 280 24.33 -2.94 -10.48
CA GLN A 280 25.57 -3.68 -10.38
C GLN A 280 25.33 -5.11 -9.89
N LEU A 281 25.91 -6.07 -10.60
CA LEU A 281 25.94 -7.48 -10.23
C LEU A 281 27.38 -7.97 -10.11
N THR A 282 27.77 -8.46 -8.93
CA THR A 282 29.16 -8.86 -8.62
C THR A 282 29.34 -10.37 -8.43
N LYS A 283 28.27 -11.16 -8.48
CA LYS A 283 28.32 -12.61 -8.25
C LYS A 283 27.27 -13.33 -9.06
N GLY A 284 27.37 -14.66 -9.07
CA GLY A 284 26.40 -15.53 -9.71
C GLY A 284 26.45 -15.44 -11.23
N ALA A 285 25.32 -15.76 -11.85
CA ALA A 285 25.21 -15.84 -13.29
C ALA A 285 23.94 -15.18 -13.81
N VAL A 286 24.08 -14.34 -14.84
CA VAL A 286 22.96 -13.86 -15.65
C VAL A 286 22.87 -14.68 -16.94
N TYR A 287 21.66 -15.11 -17.28
CA TYR A 287 21.38 -15.86 -18.51
C TYR A 287 20.38 -15.10 -19.37
N PHE A 288 20.68 -15.00 -20.67
CA PHE A 288 19.79 -14.45 -21.68
C PHE A 288 19.44 -15.54 -22.69
N ASN A 289 18.14 -15.75 -22.90
CA ASN A 289 17.58 -16.69 -23.88
C ASN A 289 16.50 -16.02 -24.73
N ASP A 290 16.40 -16.43 -25.99
CA ASP A 290 15.50 -15.85 -27.00
C ASP A 290 15.63 -14.32 -27.09
N LEU A 291 14.58 -13.59 -27.46
CA LEU A 291 14.62 -12.14 -27.60
C LEU A 291 14.56 -11.46 -26.22
N VAL A 292 15.71 -10.95 -25.75
CA VAL A 292 15.77 -10.13 -24.53
C VAL A 292 16.04 -8.69 -24.90
N THR A 293 15.20 -7.79 -24.41
CA THR A 293 15.38 -6.35 -24.61
C THR A 293 15.84 -5.71 -23.30
N ILE A 294 17.02 -5.10 -23.31
CA ILE A 294 17.55 -4.31 -22.20
C ILE A 294 17.33 -2.84 -22.53
N GLU A 295 16.48 -2.18 -21.75
CA GLU A 295 16.17 -0.76 -21.91
C GLU A 295 16.69 0.03 -20.72
N GLN A 296 17.43 1.10 -20.99
CA GLN A 296 17.73 2.07 -19.97
C GLN A 296 16.69 3.19 -19.97
N ARG A 297 16.02 3.37 -18.82
CA ARG A 297 14.92 4.31 -18.63
C ARG A 297 15.30 5.34 -17.56
N ASP A 298 16.09 6.31 -17.98
CA ASP A 298 16.33 7.52 -17.19
C ASP A 298 15.27 8.54 -17.55
N TYR A 299 14.27 8.69 -16.70
CA TYR A 299 13.21 9.64 -16.98
C TYR A 299 13.46 10.96 -16.28
N ALA A 300 13.63 12.04 -17.04
CA ALA A 300 13.37 13.37 -16.55
C ALA A 300 11.85 13.60 -16.57
N LEU A 301 11.23 13.74 -15.40
CA LEU A 301 9.88 14.25 -15.32
C LEU A 301 9.86 15.67 -15.92
N SER A 302 9.01 15.89 -16.92
CA SER A 302 8.78 17.21 -17.48
C SER A 302 7.29 17.45 -17.73
N LEU A 303 6.78 18.51 -17.12
CA LEU A 303 5.56 19.17 -17.60
C LEU A 303 5.91 20.31 -18.58
N ALA A 304 7.19 20.65 -18.74
CA ALA A 304 7.62 21.69 -19.66
C ALA A 304 7.54 21.12 -21.09
N GLY A 305 6.73 21.78 -21.92
CA GLY A 305 6.36 21.26 -23.25
C GLY A 305 5.24 20.23 -23.23
N ALA A 306 4.79 19.77 -22.06
CA ALA A 306 3.59 18.93 -21.96
C ALA A 306 2.38 19.76 -22.38
N SER A 307 1.71 19.32 -23.44
CA SER A 307 0.48 19.97 -23.89
C SER A 307 -0.64 19.57 -22.95
N LYS A 308 -1.28 20.58 -22.34
CA LYS A 308 -2.48 20.38 -21.52
C LYS A 308 -3.49 19.51 -22.30
N LEU A 309 -3.92 18.40 -21.70
CA LEU A 309 -4.87 17.48 -22.33
C LEU A 309 -6.30 18.01 -22.23
N GLN A 310 -6.64 18.56 -21.07
CA GLN A 310 -8.00 18.98 -20.79
C GLN A 310 -8.05 20.14 -19.80
N THR A 311 -9.16 20.85 -19.86
CA THR A 311 -9.53 21.92 -18.94
C THR A 311 -11.00 21.81 -18.60
N ILE A 312 -11.34 21.99 -17.32
CA ILE A 312 -12.71 21.89 -16.82
C ILE A 312 -12.98 23.08 -15.90
N ASP A 313 -14.15 23.68 -16.06
CA ASP A 313 -14.68 24.72 -15.18
C ASP A 313 -15.50 24.05 -14.06
N VAL A 314 -15.04 24.22 -12.82
CA VAL A 314 -15.66 23.65 -11.62
C VAL A 314 -15.80 24.69 -10.49
N GLY A 315 -15.31 25.91 -10.69
CA GLY A 315 -15.15 26.92 -9.64
C GLY A 315 -13.90 26.68 -8.78
N ASN A 316 -13.71 27.56 -7.79
CA ASN A 316 -12.49 27.64 -6.97
C ASN A 316 -12.11 26.29 -6.34
N VAL A 317 -11.11 25.61 -6.92
CA VAL A 317 -10.63 24.30 -6.47
C VAL A 317 -9.78 24.46 -5.22
N PHE A 318 -10.23 23.80 -4.14
CA PHE A 318 -9.55 23.80 -2.85
C PHE A 318 -9.03 22.41 -2.45
N SER A 319 -9.51 21.34 -3.06
CA SER A 319 -8.99 20.00 -2.82
C SER A 319 -9.15 19.13 -4.06
N VAL A 320 -8.17 18.29 -4.34
CA VAL A 320 -8.18 17.33 -5.44
C VAL A 320 -7.56 16.05 -4.91
N ALA A 321 -8.12 14.90 -5.25
CA ALA A 321 -7.52 13.60 -4.95
C ALA A 321 -7.80 12.59 -6.07
N PHE A 322 -6.74 11.92 -6.53
CA PHE A 322 -6.89 10.69 -7.32
C PHE A 322 -7.33 9.55 -6.42
N SER A 323 -8.18 8.66 -6.93
CA SER A 323 -8.37 7.35 -6.33
C SER A 323 -7.04 6.57 -6.38
N PRO A 324 -6.78 5.64 -5.44
CA PRO A 324 -5.52 4.92 -5.40
C PRO A 324 -5.21 4.19 -6.71
N ASN A 325 -6.24 3.65 -7.37
CA ASN A 325 -6.12 2.99 -8.69
C ASN A 325 -5.95 3.96 -9.89
N GLY A 326 -5.86 5.27 -9.66
CA GLY A 326 -5.68 6.29 -10.70
C GLY A 326 -6.91 6.54 -11.60
N ARG A 327 -7.99 5.78 -11.45
CA ARG A 327 -9.14 5.81 -12.37
C ARG A 327 -10.12 6.93 -12.10
N TYR A 328 -10.11 7.53 -10.92
CA TYR A 328 -11.07 8.55 -10.55
C TYR A 328 -10.40 9.76 -9.92
N VAL A 329 -11.05 10.92 -10.07
CA VAL A 329 -10.62 12.18 -9.46
C VAL A 329 -11.79 12.80 -8.73
N ALA A 330 -11.61 13.07 -7.44
CA ALA A 330 -12.52 13.86 -6.63
C ALA A 330 -11.99 15.30 -6.51
N VAL A 331 -12.89 16.27 -6.64
CA VAL A 331 -12.55 17.71 -6.64
C VAL A 331 -13.50 18.45 -5.70
N GLY A 332 -12.95 19.05 -4.66
CA GLY A 332 -13.65 19.92 -3.72
C GLY A 332 -13.50 21.39 -4.08
N THR A 333 -14.61 22.13 -4.11
CA THR A 333 -14.66 23.55 -4.49
C THR A 333 -15.32 24.42 -3.42
N LEU A 334 -15.05 25.73 -3.45
CA LEU A 334 -15.56 26.68 -2.45
C LEU A 334 -16.88 27.34 -2.86
N LEU A 335 -17.16 27.45 -4.16
CA LEU A 335 -18.29 28.20 -4.71
C LEU A 335 -19.18 27.30 -5.58
N GLY A 336 -20.38 27.78 -5.89
CA GLY A 336 -21.37 27.03 -6.68
C GLY A 336 -22.38 26.25 -5.84
N SER A 337 -23.39 25.70 -6.52
CA SER A 337 -24.46 24.89 -5.92
C SER A 337 -23.97 23.47 -5.58
N ASN A 338 -23.18 22.89 -6.48
CA ASN A 338 -22.46 21.64 -6.26
C ASN A 338 -21.00 21.98 -5.92
N ARG A 339 -20.45 21.36 -4.88
CA ARG A 339 -19.10 21.69 -4.37
C ARG A 339 -18.17 20.49 -4.23
N LEU A 340 -18.65 19.30 -4.57
CA LEU A 340 -17.86 18.10 -4.81
C LEU A 340 -18.11 17.63 -6.24
N HIS A 341 -17.08 17.50 -7.04
CA HIS A 341 -17.14 16.99 -8.40
C HIS A 341 -16.33 15.70 -8.50
N PHE A 342 -16.84 14.75 -9.27
CA PHE A 342 -16.28 13.42 -9.40
C PHE A 342 -16.17 13.05 -10.87
N TYR A 343 -14.98 12.60 -11.27
CA TYR A 343 -14.60 12.29 -12.64
C TYR A 343 -13.99 10.90 -12.73
N ALA A 344 -14.16 10.25 -13.87
CA ALA A 344 -13.37 9.08 -14.28
C ALA A 344 -12.27 9.51 -15.26
N LEU A 345 -11.04 9.05 -15.07
CA LEU A 345 -9.95 9.21 -16.02
C LEU A 345 -10.02 8.08 -17.06
N GLN A 346 -10.31 8.42 -18.31
CA GLN A 346 -10.46 7.47 -19.41
C GLN A 346 -9.69 7.99 -20.63
N GLY A 347 -8.66 7.24 -21.08
CA GLY A 347 -7.89 7.60 -22.27
C GLY A 347 -7.26 8.99 -22.22
N GLY A 348 -6.79 9.43 -21.05
CA GLY A 348 -6.23 10.77 -20.85
C GLY A 348 -7.26 11.89 -20.83
N GLN A 349 -8.53 11.59 -20.53
CA GLN A 349 -9.59 12.57 -20.32
C GLN A 349 -10.33 12.32 -19.01
N LEU A 350 -10.61 13.38 -18.27
CA LEU A 350 -11.53 13.40 -17.14
C LEU A 350 -12.97 13.52 -17.66
N VAL A 351 -13.69 12.41 -17.56
CA VAL A 351 -15.11 12.29 -17.87
C VAL A 351 -15.92 12.53 -16.61
N HIS A 352 -16.81 13.54 -16.63
CA HIS A 352 -17.67 13.84 -15.49
C HIS A 352 -18.59 12.65 -15.18
N LYS A 353 -18.67 12.28 -13.89
CA LYS A 353 -19.52 11.19 -13.40
C LYS A 353 -20.64 11.72 -12.53
N GLN A 354 -20.31 12.61 -11.61
CA GLN A 354 -21.25 13.11 -10.62
C GLN A 354 -20.80 14.46 -10.07
N SER A 355 -21.77 15.26 -9.64
CA SER A 355 -21.53 16.43 -8.80
C SER A 355 -22.47 16.34 -7.60
N LEU A 356 -21.92 16.54 -6.42
CA LEU A 356 -22.58 16.38 -5.13
C LEU A 356 -22.47 17.69 -4.34
N GLY A 357 -23.51 18.02 -3.58
CA GLY A 357 -23.50 19.15 -2.66
C GLY A 357 -24.84 19.89 -2.52
N GLY A 358 -24.95 20.61 -1.40
CA GLY A 358 -26.09 21.45 -1.00
C GLY A 358 -25.64 22.80 -0.41
N GLY A 359 -24.58 23.41 -0.98
CA GLY A 359 -24.12 24.75 -0.60
C GLY A 359 -23.01 24.87 0.45
N ASN A 360 -22.36 23.77 0.86
CA ASN A 360 -21.28 23.76 1.86
C ASN A 360 -19.89 23.67 1.20
N SER A 361 -18.93 24.52 1.59
CA SER A 361 -17.59 24.52 0.97
C SER A 361 -16.84 23.25 1.29
N VAL A 362 -16.26 22.61 0.26
CA VAL A 362 -15.46 21.39 0.43
C VAL A 362 -14.00 21.78 0.53
N HIS A 363 -13.38 21.48 1.67
CA HIS A 363 -12.00 21.83 1.95
C HIS A 363 -11.03 20.64 1.89
N GLY A 364 -11.53 19.42 2.05
CA GLY A 364 -10.72 18.21 2.00
C GLY A 364 -11.45 17.08 1.31
N VAL A 365 -10.77 16.40 0.41
CA VAL A 365 -11.21 15.11 -0.15
C VAL A 365 -10.06 14.12 -0.01
N ALA A 366 -10.35 12.90 0.45
CA ALA A 366 -9.36 11.83 0.55
C ALA A 366 -10.00 10.47 0.30
N TRP A 367 -9.43 9.71 -0.63
CA TRP A 367 -9.83 8.34 -0.89
C TRP A 367 -9.26 7.39 0.17
N SER A 368 -10.04 6.39 0.55
CA SER A 368 -9.50 5.24 1.30
C SER A 368 -8.49 4.48 0.43
N PRO A 369 -7.49 3.82 1.02
CA PRO A 369 -6.44 3.11 0.26
C PRO A 369 -6.97 1.98 -0.63
N ASP A 370 -8.10 1.36 -0.25
CA ASP A 370 -8.79 0.36 -1.07
C ASP A 370 -9.60 0.96 -2.22
N GLY A 371 -9.68 2.29 -2.31
CA GLY A 371 -10.42 3.03 -3.34
C GLY A 371 -11.94 2.95 -3.24
N LYS A 372 -12.49 2.35 -2.18
CA LYS A 372 -13.94 2.17 -2.02
C LYS A 372 -14.65 3.33 -1.38
N TYR A 373 -13.96 4.18 -0.63
CA TYR A 373 -14.58 5.25 0.14
C TYR A 373 -13.91 6.59 -0.13
N LEU A 374 -14.70 7.65 -0.06
CA LEU A 374 -14.23 9.02 -0.15
C LEU A 374 -14.67 9.78 1.10
N ALA A 375 -13.69 10.29 1.85
CA ALA A 375 -13.91 11.21 2.95
C ALA A 375 -13.94 12.66 2.45
N VAL A 376 -14.91 13.43 2.90
CA VAL A 376 -15.17 14.80 2.43
C VAL A 376 -15.35 15.74 3.62
N GLY A 377 -14.36 16.61 3.83
CA GLY A 377 -14.33 17.66 4.85
C GLY A 377 -14.97 18.96 4.36
N LYS A 378 -15.84 19.54 5.19
CA LYS A 378 -16.68 20.70 4.86
C LYS A 378 -16.62 21.79 5.93
N ASP A 379 -17.00 23.01 5.54
CA ASP A 379 -17.15 24.14 6.48
C ASP A 379 -18.40 24.06 7.36
N SER A 380 -19.48 23.50 6.83
CA SER A 380 -20.82 23.57 7.40
C SER A 380 -21.34 22.18 7.75
N SER A 381 -22.18 22.12 8.80
CA SER A 381 -22.66 20.86 9.35
C SER A 381 -23.55 20.09 8.35
N PRO A 382 -23.43 18.75 8.26
CA PRO A 382 -22.40 17.91 8.88
C PRO A 382 -21.05 18.12 8.20
N ARG A 383 -19.98 18.32 8.99
CA ARG A 383 -18.70 18.84 8.51
C ARG A 383 -17.75 17.76 7.99
N LEU A 384 -18.10 16.48 8.12
CA LEU A 384 -17.42 15.34 7.51
C LEU A 384 -18.46 14.38 6.93
N THR A 385 -18.27 13.95 5.69
CA THR A 385 -19.13 12.96 5.02
C THR A 385 -18.28 11.87 4.41
N ILE A 386 -18.73 10.63 4.53
CA ILE A 386 -18.20 9.47 3.82
C ILE A 386 -19.14 9.10 2.69
N TYR A 387 -18.58 8.90 1.51
CA TYR A 387 -19.23 8.29 0.36
C TYR A 387 -18.61 6.92 0.08
N ALA A 388 -19.43 5.97 -0.35
CA ALA A 388 -18.98 4.69 -0.93
C ALA A 388 -18.98 4.79 -2.45
N LEU A 389 -17.98 4.21 -3.11
CA LEU A 389 -17.90 4.09 -4.56
C LEU A 389 -18.58 2.78 -4.97
N GLU A 390 -19.76 2.89 -5.57
CA GLU A 390 -20.57 1.77 -6.01
C GLU A 390 -20.93 1.97 -7.50
N ASP A 391 -20.66 0.96 -8.33
CA ASP A 391 -20.90 0.99 -9.78
C ASP A 391 -20.31 2.23 -10.49
N GLY A 392 -19.15 2.70 -9.99
CA GLY A 392 -18.46 3.87 -10.52
C GLY A 392 -19.16 5.20 -10.21
N LEU A 393 -20.00 5.28 -9.17
CA LEU A 393 -20.64 6.49 -8.66
C LEU A 393 -20.46 6.60 -7.14
N LEU A 394 -20.46 7.83 -6.61
CA LEU A 394 -20.37 8.08 -5.17
C LEU A 394 -21.78 8.05 -4.56
N GLN A 395 -21.98 7.13 -3.61
CA GLN A 395 -23.19 6.95 -2.83
C GLN A 395 -22.97 7.44 -1.40
N PHE A 396 -23.93 8.18 -0.85
CA PHE A 396 -23.85 8.66 0.53
C PHE A 396 -23.79 7.47 1.50
N LYS A 397 -22.85 7.50 2.46
CA LYS A 397 -22.69 6.44 3.46
C LYS A 397 -22.93 6.94 4.88
N GLN A 398 -22.24 8.00 5.27
CA GLN A 398 -22.29 8.49 6.65
C GLN A 398 -22.00 9.99 6.72
N ASP A 399 -22.72 10.69 7.58
CA ASP A 399 -22.35 12.02 8.06
C ASP A 399 -21.80 11.96 9.48
N VAL A 400 -20.73 12.68 9.73
CA VAL A 400 -20.09 12.78 11.04
C VAL A 400 -20.14 14.22 11.50
N LEU A 401 -20.67 14.43 12.71
CA LEU A 401 -20.74 15.73 13.35
C LEU A 401 -19.38 16.07 13.94
N VAL A 402 -18.67 16.98 13.26
CA VAL A 402 -17.43 17.57 13.76
C VAL A 402 -17.71 19.00 14.23
N ALA A 403 -17.14 19.38 15.38
CA ALA A 403 -17.48 20.64 16.05
C ALA A 403 -17.19 21.89 15.19
N THR A 404 -16.11 21.86 14.39
CA THR A 404 -15.61 23.00 13.61
C THR A 404 -15.22 22.60 12.19
N GLN A 405 -14.88 23.57 11.34
CA GLN A 405 -14.59 23.35 9.93
C GLN A 405 -13.51 22.28 9.76
N VAL A 406 -13.81 21.27 8.96
CA VAL A 406 -12.85 20.22 8.60
C VAL A 406 -12.11 20.67 7.36
N ARG A 407 -10.78 20.72 7.43
CA ARG A 407 -9.94 21.12 6.29
C ARG A 407 -9.15 19.95 5.72
N PRO A 408 -8.06 19.47 6.30
CA PRO A 408 -7.46 18.24 5.82
C PRO A 408 -8.16 17.03 6.44
N VAL A 409 -8.28 15.97 5.63
CA VAL A 409 -8.64 14.61 6.04
C VAL A 409 -7.64 13.66 5.40
N ALA A 410 -7.21 12.63 6.11
CA ALA A 410 -6.25 11.66 5.59
C ALA A 410 -6.48 10.27 6.18
N TRP A 411 -6.62 9.28 5.30
CA TRP A 411 -6.73 7.87 5.69
C TRP A 411 -5.37 7.30 6.06
N SER A 412 -5.32 6.43 7.05
CA SER A 412 -4.15 5.57 7.28
C SER A 412 -3.96 4.64 6.09
N SER A 413 -2.71 4.23 5.82
CA SER A 413 -2.35 3.43 4.65
C SER A 413 -3.01 2.05 4.61
N ASP A 414 -3.44 1.54 5.76
CA ASP A 414 -4.22 0.31 5.92
C ASP A 414 -5.75 0.52 5.84
N GLY A 415 -6.21 1.76 5.73
CA GLY A 415 -7.62 2.12 5.67
C GLY A 415 -8.40 2.00 6.98
N ARG A 416 -7.75 1.61 8.09
CA ARG A 416 -8.42 1.38 9.39
C ARG A 416 -8.69 2.66 10.18
N PHE A 417 -8.06 3.77 9.83
CA PHE A 417 -8.21 5.03 10.54
C PHE A 417 -8.34 6.22 9.59
N LEU A 418 -9.01 7.26 10.06
CA LEU A 418 -9.10 8.56 9.40
C LEU A 418 -8.68 9.66 10.39
N ALA A 419 -7.65 10.41 10.03
CA ALA A 419 -7.25 11.63 10.72
C ALA A 419 -8.02 12.83 10.13
N VAL A 420 -8.52 13.69 11.01
CA VAL A 420 -9.38 14.82 10.67
C VAL A 420 -8.84 16.09 11.31
N GLY A 421 -8.42 17.05 10.48
CA GLY A 421 -7.89 18.34 10.91
C GLY A 421 -8.98 19.41 10.94
N LYS A 422 -8.99 20.18 12.01
CA LYS A 422 -9.98 21.21 12.30
C LYS A 422 -9.38 22.62 12.25
N TYR A 423 -10.23 23.58 11.89
CA TYR A 423 -9.87 24.99 11.76
C TYR A 423 -10.82 25.89 12.61
N TYR A 424 -10.32 27.03 13.11
CA TYR A 424 -11.05 28.14 13.77
C TYR A 424 -11.59 27.92 15.21
N ALA A 425 -11.33 26.81 15.92
CA ALA A 425 -11.69 26.76 17.36
C ALA A 425 -10.78 25.92 18.27
N GLY A 426 -10.74 26.34 19.54
CA GLY A 426 -10.14 25.61 20.66
C GLY A 426 -8.67 25.29 20.47
N ALA A 427 -8.12 24.49 21.37
CA ALA A 427 -6.78 23.89 21.21
C ALA A 427 -6.89 22.46 20.62
N GLU A 428 -8.03 21.81 20.82
CA GLU A 428 -8.44 20.50 20.28
C GLU A 428 -8.76 20.57 18.79
N ARG A 429 -7.74 20.41 17.94
CA ARG A 429 -7.84 20.65 16.49
C ARG A 429 -7.52 19.45 15.61
N LEU A 430 -7.22 18.30 16.20
CA LEU A 430 -7.02 17.04 15.50
C LEU A 430 -7.96 15.99 16.09
N GLU A 431 -8.65 15.25 15.24
CA GLU A 431 -9.48 14.11 15.64
C GLU A 431 -9.02 12.85 14.88
N LEU A 432 -9.11 11.71 15.56
CA LEU A 432 -8.84 10.39 15.02
C LEU A 432 -10.12 9.57 15.08
N TYR A 433 -10.43 8.91 13.98
CA TYR A 433 -11.56 7.99 13.87
C TYR A 433 -11.04 6.62 13.45
N SER A 434 -11.56 5.55 14.05
CA SER A 434 -11.44 4.22 13.47
C SER A 434 -12.49 4.04 12.39
N PHE A 435 -12.18 3.22 11.39
CA PHE A 435 -13.06 2.90 10.28
C PHE A 435 -13.19 1.40 10.14
N ALA A 436 -14.43 0.92 10.25
CA ALA A 436 -14.76 -0.49 10.06
C ALA A 436 -16.17 -0.60 9.48
N HIS A 437 -16.39 -1.60 8.64
CA HIS A 437 -17.71 -1.90 8.04
C HIS A 437 -18.35 -0.70 7.31
N GLY A 438 -17.52 0.18 6.73
CA GLY A 438 -17.98 1.37 6.03
C GLY A 438 -18.43 2.51 6.95
N LEU A 439 -18.09 2.48 8.25
CA LEU A 439 -18.49 3.47 9.24
C LEU A 439 -17.31 3.97 10.07
N LEU A 440 -17.28 5.28 10.32
CA LEU A 440 -16.36 5.95 11.22
C LEU A 440 -16.88 5.95 12.65
N THR A 441 -15.99 5.64 13.60
CA THR A 441 -16.19 5.77 15.05
C THR A 441 -15.11 6.68 15.62
N HIS A 442 -15.49 7.69 16.38
CA HIS A 442 -14.53 8.61 17.02
C HIS A 442 -13.67 7.84 18.05
N GLN A 443 -12.36 8.04 18.01
CA GLN A 443 -11.39 7.42 18.91
C GLN A 443 -10.76 8.44 19.84
N GLN A 444 -10.27 9.54 19.29
CA GLN A 444 -9.46 10.49 20.04
C GLN A 444 -9.64 11.91 19.52
N THR A 445 -9.60 12.87 20.45
CA THR A 445 -9.43 14.29 20.14
C THR A 445 -8.10 14.75 20.72
N VAL A 446 -7.25 15.34 19.89
CA VAL A 446 -5.89 15.74 20.23
C VAL A 446 -5.77 17.26 20.25
N ASN A 447 -5.14 17.77 21.29
CA ASN A 447 -4.78 19.18 21.40
C ASN A 447 -3.56 19.49 20.54
N PHE A 448 -3.79 20.10 19.38
CA PHE A 448 -2.75 20.54 18.47
C PHE A 448 -2.38 22.02 18.68
N GLY A 449 -3.24 22.82 19.34
CA GLY A 449 -2.96 24.20 19.73
C GLY A 449 -2.93 25.23 18.58
N SER A 450 -2.97 24.80 17.32
CA SER A 450 -3.00 25.65 16.12
C SER A 450 -3.85 25.04 15.01
N ASP A 451 -4.15 25.79 13.95
CA ASP A 451 -4.96 25.26 12.85
C ASP A 451 -4.23 24.13 12.14
N VAL A 452 -4.95 23.01 11.92
CA VAL A 452 -4.39 21.89 11.17
C VAL A 452 -4.60 22.16 9.68
N ASN A 453 -3.49 22.35 8.97
CA ASN A 453 -3.45 22.68 7.55
C ASN A 453 -3.17 21.47 6.67
N ALA A 454 -2.42 20.49 7.18
CA ALA A 454 -2.02 19.30 6.42
C ALA A 454 -1.95 18.05 7.32
N LEU A 455 -2.22 16.90 6.73
CA LEU A 455 -2.14 15.57 7.35
C LEU A 455 -1.53 14.60 6.34
N SER A 456 -0.61 13.75 6.81
CA SER A 456 0.02 12.72 5.96
C SER A 456 0.38 11.49 6.80
N TRP A 457 -0.10 10.33 6.40
CA TRP A 457 0.22 9.05 7.04
C TRP A 457 1.45 8.41 6.40
N SER A 458 2.30 7.78 7.21
CA SER A 458 3.42 6.97 6.71
C SER A 458 2.90 5.74 5.98
N GLN A 459 3.69 5.21 5.05
CA GLN A 459 3.31 4.06 4.22
C GLN A 459 2.97 2.80 5.06
N ASP A 460 3.57 2.66 6.23
CA ASP A 460 3.30 1.58 7.19
C ASP A 460 2.06 1.80 8.07
N GLY A 461 1.38 2.95 7.96
CA GLY A 461 0.23 3.31 8.78
C GLY A 461 0.53 3.53 10.27
N CYS A 462 1.79 3.42 10.68
CA CYS A 462 2.19 3.52 12.09
C CYS A 462 2.43 4.96 12.56
N TYR A 463 2.57 5.91 11.63
CA TYR A 463 2.84 7.31 11.94
C TYR A 463 1.93 8.26 11.16
N CYS A 464 1.57 9.36 11.79
CA CYS A 464 0.87 10.48 11.16
C CYS A 464 1.63 11.78 11.43
N VAL A 465 1.89 12.53 10.36
CA VAL A 465 2.47 13.88 10.47
C VAL A 465 1.37 14.90 10.27
N VAL A 466 1.33 15.87 11.18
CA VAL A 466 0.30 16.89 11.30
C VAL A 466 0.95 18.26 11.21
N GLY A 467 0.51 19.07 10.25
CA GLY A 467 1.08 20.38 9.95
C GLY A 467 0.15 21.51 10.31
N GLY A 468 0.66 22.52 11.01
CA GLY A 468 -0.02 23.79 11.28
C GLY A 468 0.98 24.90 11.49
N ALA A 469 1.06 25.49 12.69
CA ALA A 469 2.14 26.42 13.04
C ALA A 469 3.51 25.72 13.21
N ASP A 470 3.48 24.49 13.70
CA ASP A 470 4.59 23.55 13.74
C ASP A 470 4.22 22.29 12.96
N VAL A 471 5.21 21.43 12.72
CA VAL A 471 5.02 20.06 12.23
C VAL A 471 5.14 19.11 13.40
N ARG A 472 4.15 18.23 13.62
CA ARG A 472 4.21 17.22 14.68
C ARG A 472 4.08 15.82 14.11
N LEU A 473 4.92 14.92 14.60
CA LEU A 473 4.92 13.50 14.29
C LEU A 473 4.25 12.74 15.44
N TYR A 474 3.22 11.96 15.12
CA TYR A 474 2.52 11.08 16.04
C TYR A 474 2.76 9.62 15.67
N ALA A 475 2.95 8.75 16.66
CA ALA A 475 2.80 7.31 16.53
C ALA A 475 1.32 6.95 16.71
N LEU A 476 0.84 5.98 15.95
CA LEU A 476 -0.42 5.29 16.23
C LEU A 476 -0.11 4.08 17.11
N VAL A 477 -0.53 4.13 18.38
CA VAL A 477 -0.35 3.07 19.36
C VAL A 477 -1.73 2.70 19.91
N ASP A 478 -2.13 1.45 19.75
CA ASP A 478 -3.41 0.90 20.24
C ASP A 478 -4.62 1.77 19.85
N GLY A 479 -4.64 2.26 18.61
CA GLY A 479 -5.73 3.07 18.08
C GLY A 479 -5.75 4.54 18.52
N SER A 480 -4.70 5.02 19.19
CA SER A 480 -4.55 6.40 19.65
C SER A 480 -3.25 7.05 19.15
N PHE A 481 -3.27 8.36 18.98
CA PHE A 481 -2.08 9.14 18.66
C PHE A 481 -1.27 9.50 19.90
N ASP A 482 0.01 9.15 19.85
CA ASP A 482 1.04 9.55 20.80
C ASP A 482 2.04 10.49 20.13
N LEU A 483 2.20 11.70 20.69
CA LEU A 483 3.13 12.69 20.15
C LEU A 483 4.57 12.22 20.36
N ILE A 484 5.32 12.04 19.26
CA ILE A 484 6.72 11.63 19.29
C ILE A 484 7.63 12.87 19.22
N GLN A 485 7.35 13.76 18.29
CA GLN A 485 8.25 14.87 17.97
C GLN A 485 7.47 16.10 17.50
N THR A 486 7.96 17.28 17.87
CA THR A 486 7.54 18.56 17.29
C THR A 486 8.75 19.20 16.61
N VAL A 487 8.57 19.59 15.35
CA VAL A 487 9.55 20.29 14.53
C VAL A 487 9.00 21.69 14.26
N SER A 488 9.68 22.71 14.79
CA SER A 488 9.32 24.10 14.55
C SER A 488 9.77 24.51 13.17
N ASP A 489 8.82 24.51 12.24
CA ASP A 489 9.08 24.62 10.80
C ASP A 489 8.45 25.88 10.19
N GLY A 490 8.18 26.93 10.97
CA GLY A 490 7.58 28.16 10.44
C GLY A 490 6.21 27.99 9.76
N GLY A 491 5.57 26.84 10.01
CA GLY A 491 4.27 26.43 9.52
C GLY A 491 4.29 25.62 8.22
N ALA A 492 3.38 24.64 8.11
CA ALA A 492 3.24 23.76 6.96
C ALA A 492 1.87 23.93 6.31
N SER A 493 1.83 24.17 5.00
CA SER A 493 0.60 24.19 4.21
C SER A 493 0.30 22.85 3.55
N THR A 494 1.32 22.00 3.40
CA THR A 494 1.23 20.66 2.80
C THR A 494 2.35 19.79 3.37
N LEU A 495 2.07 18.49 3.50
CA LEU A 495 2.97 17.47 4.03
C LEU A 495 2.78 16.23 3.15
N VAL A 496 3.85 15.67 2.61
CA VAL A 496 3.75 14.45 1.81
C VAL A 496 4.95 13.55 2.09
N TRP A 497 4.66 12.31 2.51
CA TRP A 497 5.68 11.26 2.59
C TRP A 497 6.15 10.87 1.20
N SER A 498 7.44 10.63 1.07
CA SER A 498 8.01 9.97 -0.11
C SER A 498 7.45 8.54 -0.21
N PRO A 499 7.33 7.98 -1.43
CA PRO A 499 6.74 6.66 -1.65
C PRO A 499 7.45 5.51 -0.90
N ASP A 500 8.73 5.67 -0.60
CA ASP A 500 9.55 4.72 0.16
C ASP A 500 9.42 4.91 1.69
N GLY A 501 8.72 5.95 2.14
CA GLY A 501 8.53 6.28 3.55
C GLY A 501 9.78 6.82 4.26
N ASN A 502 10.91 7.00 3.56
CA ASN A 502 12.18 7.40 4.18
C ASN A 502 12.32 8.91 4.33
N TYR A 503 11.53 9.68 3.60
CA TYR A 503 11.55 11.14 3.64
C TYR A 503 10.16 11.76 3.74
N LEU A 504 10.09 12.91 4.42
CA LEU A 504 8.93 13.78 4.45
C LEU A 504 9.27 15.09 3.75
N ALA A 505 8.45 15.48 2.78
CA ALA A 505 8.48 16.81 2.21
C ALA A 505 7.45 17.71 2.88
N VAL A 506 7.88 18.90 3.25
CA VAL A 506 7.06 19.94 3.88
C VAL A 506 7.15 21.19 3.02
N ALA A 507 6.01 21.77 2.64
CA ALA A 507 6.02 23.12 2.07
C ALA A 507 5.24 24.09 2.94
N GLY A 508 5.83 25.28 3.09
CA GLY A 508 5.32 26.38 3.91
C GLY A 508 6.12 27.65 3.66
N GLY A 509 5.43 28.78 3.51
CA GLY A 509 6.09 30.06 3.26
C GLY A 509 6.79 30.13 1.89
N THR A 510 8.13 30.22 1.89
CA THR A 510 8.96 30.42 0.69
C THR A 510 9.93 29.27 0.41
N GLU A 511 9.75 28.13 1.08
CA GLU A 511 10.67 27.01 1.02
C GLU A 511 9.93 25.68 0.94
N VAL A 512 10.60 24.68 0.37
CA VAL A 512 10.26 23.26 0.54
C VAL A 512 11.37 22.62 1.38
N ARG A 513 11.01 21.99 2.49
CA ARG A 513 11.94 21.36 3.42
C ARG A 513 11.78 19.85 3.36
N LEU A 514 12.90 19.16 3.40
CA LEU A 514 12.98 17.71 3.38
C LEU A 514 13.53 17.23 4.72
N TYR A 515 12.85 16.25 5.28
CA TYR A 515 13.26 15.55 6.49
C TYR A 515 13.50 14.09 6.17
N SER A 516 14.65 13.55 6.54
CA SER A 516 14.85 12.10 6.58
C SER A 516 14.15 11.54 7.82
N PHE A 517 13.44 10.44 7.65
CA PHE A 517 12.78 9.71 8.71
C PHE A 517 13.57 8.47 9.08
N VAL A 518 14.29 8.55 10.20
CA VAL A 518 15.19 7.49 10.65
C VAL A 518 14.95 7.27 12.13
N ASN A 519 14.84 6.00 12.55
CA ASN A 519 14.63 5.62 13.95
C ASN A 519 13.42 6.32 14.60
N ARG A 520 12.31 6.42 13.86
CA ARG A 520 11.05 7.05 14.33
C ARG A 520 11.19 8.54 14.63
N GLN A 521 12.13 9.23 14.00
CA GLN A 521 12.37 10.67 14.15
C GLN A 521 12.56 11.34 12.80
N LEU A 522 12.05 12.56 12.66
CA LEU A 522 12.31 13.46 11.54
C LEU A 522 13.60 14.24 11.81
N GLN A 523 14.56 14.12 10.89
CA GLN A 523 15.83 14.85 10.91
C GLN A 523 15.92 15.71 9.66
N SER A 524 16.34 16.97 9.79
CA SER A 524 16.45 17.86 8.62
C SER A 524 17.49 17.31 7.65
N ALA A 525 17.09 17.15 6.38
CA ALA A 525 17.95 16.64 5.32
C ALA A 525 18.38 17.75 4.35
N SER A 526 17.41 18.47 3.76
CA SER A 526 17.70 19.60 2.87
C SER A 526 16.57 20.61 2.83
N THR A 527 16.83 21.77 2.23
CA THR A 527 15.85 22.84 2.05
C THR A 527 16.04 23.46 0.68
N VAL A 528 14.94 23.61 -0.05
CA VAL A 528 14.88 24.32 -1.33
C VAL A 528 14.21 25.66 -1.09
N SER A 529 15.02 26.72 -0.99
CA SER A 529 14.55 28.08 -0.74
C SER A 529 14.12 28.80 -2.02
N GLY A 530 13.36 29.89 -1.88
CA GLY A 530 12.93 30.73 -3.01
C GLY A 530 11.75 30.15 -3.81
N THR A 531 11.07 29.16 -3.24
CA THR A 531 9.92 28.50 -3.86
C THR A 531 8.68 28.71 -3.00
N THR A 532 7.80 29.62 -3.41
CA THR A 532 6.50 29.83 -2.75
C THR A 532 5.54 28.70 -3.13
N ASN A 533 5.72 27.49 -2.62
CA ASN A 533 4.84 26.36 -2.92
C ASN A 533 3.77 26.23 -1.82
N SER A 534 2.50 26.31 -2.22
CA SER A 534 1.35 26.08 -1.34
C SER A 534 0.95 24.61 -1.26
N HIS A 535 1.28 23.81 -2.28
CA HIS A 535 1.00 22.38 -2.33
C HIS A 535 2.11 21.65 -3.07
N ILE A 536 2.42 20.42 -2.66
CA ILE A 536 3.44 19.56 -3.28
C ILE A 536 2.88 18.15 -3.44
N ALA A 537 3.51 17.35 -4.31
CA ALA A 537 3.19 15.94 -4.50
C ALA A 537 4.39 15.17 -5.05
N TRP A 538 4.64 13.98 -4.52
CA TRP A 538 5.70 13.09 -5.00
C TRP A 538 5.27 12.35 -6.26
N SER A 539 6.21 12.10 -7.17
CA SER A 539 6.05 11.09 -8.22
C SER A 539 6.03 9.69 -7.60
N ALA A 540 5.35 8.75 -8.27
CA ALA A 540 5.18 7.39 -7.78
C ALA A 540 6.49 6.58 -7.69
N ASP A 541 7.55 7.04 -8.36
CA ASP A 541 8.91 6.49 -8.29
C ASP A 541 9.77 7.13 -7.19
N GLY A 542 9.30 8.20 -6.55
CA GLY A 542 10.03 8.92 -5.51
C GLY A 542 11.16 9.82 -6.03
N ASN A 543 11.43 9.83 -7.33
CA ASN A 543 12.55 10.57 -7.92
C ASN A 543 12.25 12.06 -8.15
N PHE A 544 10.98 12.46 -8.06
CA PHE A 544 10.56 13.82 -8.31
C PHE A 544 9.55 14.32 -7.29
N LEU A 545 9.68 15.59 -6.94
CA LEU A 545 8.71 16.33 -6.16
C LEU A 545 8.14 17.45 -7.03
N LEU A 546 6.82 17.50 -7.19
CA LEU A 546 6.13 18.59 -7.87
C LEU A 546 5.60 19.58 -6.84
N GLY A 547 5.60 20.86 -7.18
CA GLY A 547 5.10 21.93 -6.33
C GLY A 547 4.32 22.96 -7.12
N VAL A 548 3.26 23.49 -6.52
CA VAL A 548 2.51 24.63 -7.07
C VAL A 548 2.45 25.76 -6.07
N GLY A 549 2.63 26.99 -6.57
CA GLY A 549 2.41 28.22 -5.84
C GLY A 549 3.24 29.39 -6.38
N GLY A 550 2.88 30.62 -5.99
CA GLY A 550 3.46 31.85 -6.54
C GLY A 550 3.34 31.95 -8.05
N ASN A 551 2.19 31.55 -8.60
CA ASN A 551 1.89 31.53 -10.05
C ASN A 551 2.83 30.65 -10.89
N ALA A 552 3.36 29.58 -10.31
CA ALA A 552 4.20 28.63 -11.00
C ALA A 552 3.92 27.20 -10.56
N VAL A 553 4.14 26.29 -11.49
CA VAL A 553 4.33 24.85 -11.27
C VAL A 553 5.81 24.58 -11.38
N ARG A 554 6.38 23.91 -10.39
CA ARG A 554 7.80 23.56 -10.28
C ARG A 554 7.92 22.07 -10.08
N TRP A 555 9.01 21.49 -10.52
CA TRP A 555 9.37 20.15 -10.08
C TRP A 555 10.86 20.04 -9.84
N PHE A 556 11.16 19.23 -8.84
CA PHE A 556 12.47 19.05 -8.29
C PHE A 556 12.86 17.60 -8.55
N SER A 557 14.06 17.37 -9.08
CA SER A 557 14.66 16.04 -8.98
C SER A 557 15.02 15.78 -7.54
N PHE A 558 14.81 14.57 -7.07
CA PHE A 558 15.14 14.12 -5.75
C PHE A 558 16.09 12.94 -5.82
N ALA A 559 17.19 13.03 -5.08
CA ALA A 559 18.16 11.95 -4.93
C ALA A 559 18.75 12.02 -3.52
N GLY A 560 18.66 10.92 -2.77
CA GLY A 560 19.35 10.76 -1.48
C GLY A 560 19.13 11.88 -0.46
N GLY A 561 17.93 12.43 -0.36
CA GLY A 561 17.60 13.51 0.59
C GLY A 561 17.86 14.92 0.08
N GLN A 562 18.35 15.08 -1.16
CA GLN A 562 18.52 16.38 -1.81
C GLN A 562 17.46 16.58 -2.90
N ALA A 563 16.89 17.78 -2.94
CA ALA A 563 16.01 18.21 -4.03
C ALA A 563 16.64 19.37 -4.81
N ALA A 564 16.59 19.32 -6.14
CA ALA A 564 17.08 20.37 -7.02
C ALA A 564 16.02 20.76 -8.04
N LEU A 565 15.77 22.07 -8.23
CA LEU A 565 14.79 22.55 -9.21
C LEU A 565 15.26 22.20 -10.62
N VAL A 566 14.48 21.38 -11.32
CA VAL A 566 14.81 20.94 -12.69
C VAL A 566 14.13 21.85 -13.70
N SER A 567 12.86 22.17 -13.50
CA SER A 567 12.09 23.00 -14.42
C SER A 567 10.86 23.60 -13.76
N SER A 568 10.31 24.62 -14.40
CA SER A 568 9.07 25.28 -13.99
C SER A 568 8.35 25.89 -15.18
N PHE A 569 7.05 26.12 -15.03
CA PHE A 569 6.29 26.97 -15.93
C PHE A 569 5.31 27.84 -15.15
N SER A 570 4.90 28.96 -15.73
CA SER A 570 3.94 29.86 -15.10
C SER A 570 2.52 29.33 -15.23
N LEU A 571 1.82 29.26 -14.10
CA LEU A 571 0.40 28.94 -14.04
C LEU A 571 -0.24 29.75 -12.92
N ALA A 572 -1.03 30.76 -13.31
CA ALA A 572 -1.68 31.64 -12.36
C ALA A 572 -2.68 30.89 -11.48
N SER A 573 -2.72 31.26 -10.20
CA SER A 573 -3.69 30.76 -9.21
C SER A 573 -3.68 29.24 -8.95
N ALA A 574 -2.66 28.51 -9.42
CA ALA A 574 -2.49 27.09 -9.12
C ALA A 574 -2.37 26.87 -7.61
N SER A 575 -3.20 25.98 -7.07
CA SER A 575 -3.39 25.79 -5.63
C SER A 575 -3.23 24.35 -5.18
N ARG A 576 -3.56 23.39 -6.05
CA ARG A 576 -3.48 21.95 -5.78
C ARG A 576 -2.82 21.26 -6.95
N ILE A 577 -2.01 20.26 -6.63
CA ILE A 577 -1.38 19.38 -7.61
C ILE A 577 -1.42 17.96 -7.07
N VAL A 578 -1.87 17.02 -7.91
CA VAL A 578 -1.90 15.59 -7.60
C VAL A 578 -1.48 14.80 -8.82
N LEU A 579 -0.77 13.70 -8.60
CA LEU A 579 -0.34 12.77 -9.64
C LEU A 579 -1.20 11.52 -9.59
N SER A 580 -1.44 10.92 -10.75
CA SER A 580 -2.00 9.58 -10.83
C SER A 580 -0.99 8.56 -10.30
N SER A 581 -1.49 7.44 -9.76
CA SER A 581 -0.64 6.41 -9.14
C SER A 581 0.26 5.69 -10.14
N ASP A 582 -0.14 5.62 -11.41
CA ASP A 582 0.69 5.13 -12.52
C ASP A 582 1.79 6.13 -12.96
N GLY A 583 1.78 7.36 -12.42
CA GLY A 583 2.71 8.42 -12.78
C GLY A 583 2.49 9.04 -14.16
N LEU A 584 1.42 8.69 -14.88
CA LEU A 584 1.20 9.13 -16.26
C LEU A 584 0.49 10.49 -16.38
N TYR A 585 -0.21 10.92 -15.34
CA TYR A 585 -1.06 12.11 -15.37
C TYR A 585 -0.90 12.97 -14.14
N CYS A 586 -1.09 14.27 -14.33
CA CYS A 586 -1.13 15.25 -13.26
C CYS A 586 -2.40 16.09 -13.40
N VAL A 587 -3.10 16.30 -12.28
CA VAL A 587 -4.24 17.22 -12.21
C VAL A 587 -3.86 18.42 -11.35
N ILE A 588 -4.09 19.61 -11.91
CA ILE A 588 -3.83 20.88 -11.23
C ILE A 588 -5.14 21.63 -11.04
N GLY A 589 -5.42 21.97 -9.78
CA GLY A 589 -6.55 22.81 -9.38
C GLY A 589 -6.11 24.27 -9.18
N LYS A 590 -7.01 25.22 -9.47
CA LYS A 590 -6.81 26.65 -9.27
C LYS A 590 -7.86 27.25 -8.34
N LEU A 591 -7.44 28.25 -7.57
CA LEU A 591 -8.32 28.97 -6.62
C LEU A 591 -9.15 30.09 -7.27
N SER A 592 -8.79 30.55 -8.47
CA SER A 592 -9.50 31.61 -9.18
C SER A 592 -9.12 31.64 -10.66
N GLY A 593 -10.03 32.19 -11.47
CA GLY A 593 -9.86 32.34 -12.91
C GLY A 593 -10.94 31.57 -13.66
N ALA A 594 -10.87 31.57 -14.99
CA ALA A 594 -11.51 30.53 -15.77
C ALA A 594 -10.61 29.28 -15.75
N ASN A 595 -11.16 28.11 -16.07
CA ASN A 595 -10.39 26.88 -16.26
C ASN A 595 -9.72 26.40 -14.96
N ASP A 596 -10.56 26.13 -13.96
CA ASP A 596 -10.13 25.86 -12.59
C ASP A 596 -9.47 24.50 -12.39
N LEU A 597 -9.74 23.53 -13.27
CA LEU A 597 -9.10 22.21 -13.24
C LEU A 597 -8.42 21.93 -14.58
N GLU A 598 -7.15 21.54 -14.53
CA GLU A 598 -6.34 21.23 -15.71
C GLU A 598 -5.71 19.84 -15.59
N LEU A 599 -5.81 19.06 -16.66
CA LEU A 599 -5.18 17.75 -16.79
C LEU A 599 -3.97 17.86 -17.72
N TYR A 600 -2.85 17.32 -17.26
CA TYR A 600 -1.59 17.25 -18.00
C TYR A 600 -1.13 15.80 -18.13
N PRO A 601 -0.49 15.43 -19.25
CA PRO A 601 0.31 14.22 -19.27
C PRO A 601 1.60 14.51 -18.51
N ILE A 602 2.08 13.51 -17.79
CA ILE A 602 3.43 13.53 -17.28
C ILE A 602 4.32 12.96 -18.37
N LEU A 603 5.21 13.80 -18.89
CA LEU A 603 6.20 13.36 -19.85
C LEU A 603 7.45 12.92 -19.10
N TYR A 604 7.91 11.75 -19.48
CA TYR A 604 9.15 11.18 -19.02
C TYR A 604 10.11 11.22 -20.21
N ALA A 605 11.04 12.18 -20.20
CA ALA A 605 12.03 12.32 -21.26
C ALA A 605 13.28 11.51 -20.93
N ALA A 606 13.87 10.84 -21.93
CA ALA A 606 15.15 10.17 -21.76
C ALA A 606 16.22 11.18 -21.33
N ARG A 607 16.89 10.92 -20.20
CA ARG A 607 18.09 11.64 -19.77
C ARG A 607 19.31 11.00 -20.45
N ALA A 608 20.39 11.79 -20.62
CA ALA A 608 21.68 11.21 -20.99
C ALA A 608 22.08 10.24 -19.86
N ALA A 609 22.12 8.96 -20.20
CA ALA A 609 22.41 7.86 -19.31
C ALA A 609 23.89 7.88 -18.88
N ASP A 610 24.18 8.51 -17.74
CA ASP A 610 25.51 8.41 -17.10
C ASP A 610 25.62 7.15 -16.21
N GLN A 611 24.49 6.52 -15.87
CA GLN A 611 24.42 5.33 -15.02
C GLN A 611 24.18 4.07 -15.84
N GLN A 612 24.65 2.90 -15.39
CA GLN A 612 24.94 1.79 -16.30
C GLN A 612 24.57 0.43 -15.70
N LEU A 613 24.33 -0.57 -16.55
CA LEU A 613 24.35 -1.97 -16.13
C LEU A 613 25.80 -2.43 -16.04
N MET A 614 26.24 -2.83 -14.86
CA MET A 614 27.61 -3.27 -14.61
C MET A 614 27.65 -4.70 -14.10
N PHE A 615 28.43 -5.53 -14.79
CA PHE A 615 28.80 -6.88 -14.32
C PHE A 615 30.25 -6.82 -13.79
N GLY A 616 30.41 -7.03 -12.49
CA GLY A 616 31.69 -6.95 -11.77
C GLY A 616 31.88 -5.67 -10.94
N ASP A 617 32.96 -5.62 -10.16
CA ASP A 617 33.35 -4.46 -9.33
C ASP A 617 34.72 -3.87 -9.70
N GLY A 618 35.42 -4.47 -10.67
CA GLY A 618 36.74 -4.02 -11.14
C GLY A 618 37.87 -4.25 -10.14
N LEU A 619 37.66 -5.08 -9.10
CA LEU A 619 38.71 -5.44 -8.13
C LEU A 619 39.48 -6.68 -8.57
N ASP A 620 38.77 -7.80 -8.81
CA ASP A 620 39.33 -9.04 -9.35
C ASP A 620 38.25 -9.95 -9.95
N SER A 621 38.65 -10.94 -10.75
CA SER A 621 37.73 -11.82 -11.47
C SER A 621 36.91 -12.78 -10.59
N SER A 622 37.17 -12.84 -9.27
CA SER A 622 36.37 -13.65 -8.33
C SER A 622 35.13 -12.90 -7.82
N HIS A 623 34.99 -11.63 -8.20
CA HIS A 623 33.85 -10.75 -7.92
C HIS A 623 33.13 -10.31 -9.20
N ASP A 624 33.28 -11.09 -10.28
CA ASP A 624 32.61 -10.85 -11.55
C ASP A 624 31.36 -11.73 -11.70
N CYS A 625 30.24 -11.10 -12.03
CA CYS A 625 29.04 -11.82 -12.42
C CYS A 625 29.21 -12.41 -13.83
N SER A 626 28.96 -13.72 -13.98
CA SER A 626 29.06 -14.36 -15.29
C SER A 626 27.86 -14.01 -16.18
N VAL A 627 28.11 -13.63 -17.43
CA VAL A 627 27.06 -13.29 -18.39
C VAL A 627 27.00 -14.36 -19.49
N ASN A 628 25.86 -15.03 -19.61
CA ASN A 628 25.66 -16.18 -20.49
C ASN A 628 24.58 -15.88 -21.53
N VAL A 629 24.98 -15.71 -22.80
CA VAL A 629 24.07 -15.53 -23.95
C VAL A 629 23.90 -16.89 -24.64
N LEU A 630 22.70 -17.47 -24.59
CA LEU A 630 22.45 -18.81 -25.13
C LEU A 630 22.35 -18.81 -26.66
N ALA A 631 22.49 -19.99 -27.29
CA ALA A 631 22.69 -20.11 -28.75
C ALA A 631 21.56 -19.52 -29.63
N ASN A 632 20.37 -19.32 -29.09
CA ASN A 632 19.22 -18.72 -29.79
C ASN A 632 18.85 -17.32 -29.26
N ALA A 633 19.66 -16.77 -28.35
CA ALA A 633 19.39 -15.48 -27.75
C ALA A 633 19.68 -14.33 -28.72
N HIS A 634 18.74 -13.40 -28.80
CA HIS A 634 18.88 -12.11 -29.47
C HIS A 634 18.75 -11.02 -28.40
N VAL A 635 19.88 -10.50 -27.93
CA VAL A 635 19.90 -9.45 -26.91
C VAL A 635 19.97 -8.08 -27.60
N VAL A 636 18.93 -7.27 -27.44
CA VAL A 636 18.87 -5.90 -27.93
C VAL A 636 19.11 -4.96 -26.75
N ILE A 637 20.09 -4.07 -26.87
CA ILE A 637 20.47 -3.13 -25.81
C ILE A 637 20.22 -1.71 -26.31
N ASP A 638 19.33 -0.99 -25.61
CA ASP A 638 19.11 0.44 -25.76
C ASP A 638 19.60 1.16 -24.50
N GLY A 639 20.90 1.46 -24.47
CA GLY A 639 21.62 1.96 -23.30
C GLY A 639 23.07 1.47 -23.29
N HIS A 640 23.77 1.67 -22.17
CA HIS A 640 25.14 1.19 -22.02
C HIS A 640 25.25 0.03 -21.02
N VAL A 641 25.88 -1.06 -21.47
CA VAL A 641 26.19 -2.23 -20.65
C VAL A 641 27.71 -2.38 -20.56
N PHE A 642 28.22 -2.51 -19.34
CA PHE A 642 29.64 -2.62 -19.06
C PHE A 642 29.95 -3.92 -18.34
N TYR A 643 31.11 -4.44 -18.69
CA TYR A 643 31.77 -5.48 -17.94
C TYR A 643 33.03 -4.85 -17.35
N ASN A 644 33.11 -4.75 -16.02
CA ASN A 644 34.27 -4.16 -15.36
C ASN A 644 35.28 -5.27 -15.09
N VAL A 645 35.96 -5.70 -16.16
CA VAL A 645 36.99 -6.74 -16.09
C VAL A 645 38.27 -6.15 -15.49
N ALA A 646 38.87 -6.85 -14.52
CA ALA A 646 40.23 -6.56 -14.04
C ALA A 646 41.31 -6.75 -15.12
#